data_AF-A0A7Y9EIA3-F1
#
_entry.id   AF-A0A7Y9EIA3-F1
#
_cell.length_a   1.000
_cell.length_b   1.000
_cell.length_c   1.000
_cell.angle_alpha   90.00
_cell.angle_beta   90.00
_cell.angle_gamma   90.00
#
_symmetry.space_group_name_H-M   'P 1'
#
loop_
_entity.id
_entity.type
_entity.pdbx_description
1 polymer ?
#
loop_
_entity_poly.entity_id
_entity_poly.type
_entity_poly.pdbx_seq_one_letter_code
_entity_poly.pdbx_strand_id
1 'polypeptide(L)'
;MRGGPGGPPSGPGGPGGPGGPGGRGGGSGGGGDDGFWGDEGRSGGRGRGRGGGRRRERKPADETNKKTGWRRYVPNWKITVAVVSVAILGLATLVIVAYANTPIPTEKQQDALRQESVITYADGSTLARIGTHREDVALSKVPKHVQNAVLAAEDRNFWHEPGISPTGIVGALYRAGTGGGAAGASTITQQLARNYFANLSRDRTASRKLKEILISIRMGKEMDKSRVLELYLNTVPFGRHAYGIQAASRAYFHKPVTEINESQAAMLAALIQRPGYFATYGPASNPAKQALISRWNYVLDGMVEEKWLDSGKRAQAKFPQTQKNWSDVPDDPNSGYLQDRVINELKNTLGIDEQMLETGGLKITTTFRKDLQDYTNKAVSQIRKQNGLKNDIQFGLAAIDPKTGGVVAAYGGPDYRKQQFDNSFQGKVQPGSSFKPIVLATALDQGISLRTTMDGTYKRTINGASFTNDSRSENGVYNLKQMTAMSINTAYVDLGQKVQLANVVDMAKKMGIPKDTPNLSNTITSLPLGVIDASPVTMASVYSTFAAGGKHRDAHVIAKVTDNRGRAIMNNDHKLLEKLPWQKPTTAFDEGVAADATNAMQAVVTSGTGKRASLGARPVAGKTGTTDENKSAWFVGYTPELVTSAAMWRQDKNGNRKSLIGVGSYSQVYGGTVPADLFKTFMLKALEGKDITQFPPPVNGGQVAPWAKAKPTPTPTSTPTPTNTPTCQPGQGQPGQGQPGQRPQNGCKSETPKPTETPTITPPSGDVPCNQYNMPLGCNPDIPPTGDKTWWCAKPEHKNDPACRKDGDPTANN
;
A
#
# COMPACT_ATOMS: atom_id res chain seq x y z
N MET A 1 0.48 27.11 -41.88
CA MET A 1 -0.30 26.76 -43.09
C MET A 1 -1.75 26.61 -42.65
N ARG A 2 -2.60 27.63 -42.87
CA ARG A 2 -3.70 27.68 -43.89
C ARG A 2 -4.53 26.38 -43.91
N GLY A 3 -5.84 26.37 -43.67
CA GLY A 3 -6.79 27.41 -43.32
C GLY A 3 -8.25 26.90 -43.36
N GLY A 4 -9.16 27.75 -42.87
CA GLY A 4 -10.46 27.99 -43.50
C GLY A 4 -11.71 27.24 -42.99
N PRO A 5 -12.91 27.86 -43.09
CA PRO A 5 -14.00 27.77 -42.11
C PRO A 5 -15.37 27.34 -42.71
N GLY A 6 -16.42 27.22 -41.89
CA GLY A 6 -17.80 27.14 -42.40
C GLY A 6 -18.87 26.86 -41.33
N GLY A 7 -19.82 27.80 -41.18
CA GLY A 7 -20.82 27.87 -40.11
C GLY A 7 -22.16 27.10 -40.33
N PRO A 8 -23.21 27.43 -39.53
CA PRO A 8 -24.43 26.63 -39.25
C PRO A 8 -25.66 27.15 -40.07
N PRO A 9 -26.97 27.00 -39.71
CA PRO A 9 -27.69 26.18 -38.70
C PRO A 9 -28.97 25.45 -39.26
N SER A 10 -29.62 24.58 -38.48
CA SER A 10 -31.10 24.36 -38.49
C SER A 10 -31.54 23.20 -37.56
N GLY A 11 -32.63 23.41 -36.80
CA GLY A 11 -33.52 22.34 -36.32
C GLY A 11 -34.92 22.54 -36.93
N PRO A 12 -36.02 21.99 -36.39
CA PRO A 12 -36.21 20.71 -35.69
C PRO A 12 -37.21 19.79 -36.46
N GLY A 13 -37.20 18.47 -36.21
CA GLY A 13 -38.16 17.52 -36.80
C GLY A 13 -38.58 16.44 -35.81
N GLY A 14 -39.90 16.31 -35.62
CA GLY A 14 -40.57 15.36 -34.71
C GLY A 14 -40.72 13.92 -35.25
N PRO A 15 -41.52 13.07 -34.57
CA PRO A 15 -41.21 11.66 -34.35
C PRO A 15 -41.93 10.67 -35.29
N GLY A 16 -41.26 9.55 -35.61
CA GLY A 16 -41.84 8.39 -36.31
C GLY A 16 -41.75 7.12 -35.45
N GLY A 17 -42.87 6.40 -35.33
CA GLY A 17 -43.02 5.19 -34.52
C GLY A 17 -42.44 3.91 -35.16
N PRO A 18 -42.45 2.77 -34.43
CA PRO A 18 -41.88 1.52 -34.92
C PRO A 18 -42.91 0.61 -35.59
N GLY A 19 -42.53 0.13 -36.79
CA GLY A 19 -43.18 -0.94 -37.53
C GLY A 19 -42.81 -2.33 -37.03
N GLY A 20 -43.68 -3.29 -37.38
CA GLY A 20 -43.68 -4.70 -36.98
C GLY A 20 -42.69 -5.63 -37.70
N PRO A 21 -42.90 -6.96 -37.61
CA PRO A 21 -41.82 -7.94 -37.51
C PRO A 21 -41.59 -8.81 -38.76
N GLY A 22 -40.37 -9.31 -38.89
CA GLY A 22 -39.97 -10.51 -39.64
C GLY A 22 -38.70 -11.06 -38.97
N GLY A 23 -38.37 -12.34 -38.95
CA GLY A 23 -38.89 -13.55 -39.54
C GLY A 23 -37.85 -14.65 -39.30
N ARG A 24 -38.32 -15.89 -39.11
CA ARG A 24 -37.70 -17.22 -39.31
C ARG A 24 -36.20 -17.45 -39.07
N GLY A 25 -35.94 -18.52 -38.31
CA GLY A 25 -34.72 -19.34 -38.40
C GLY A 25 -34.91 -20.65 -37.65
N GLY A 26 -35.09 -21.75 -38.38
CA GLY A 26 -35.19 -23.10 -37.85
C GLY A 26 -33.82 -23.75 -37.65
N GLY A 27 -33.79 -24.82 -36.86
CA GLY A 27 -32.66 -25.71 -36.67
C GLY A 27 -33.15 -27.07 -36.16
N SER A 28 -32.76 -28.11 -36.88
CA SER A 28 -33.27 -29.48 -36.89
C SER A 28 -32.43 -30.48 -36.09
N GLY A 29 -33.03 -31.63 -35.77
CA GLY A 29 -32.37 -32.92 -35.51
C GLY A 29 -32.88 -33.57 -34.21
N GLY A 30 -33.31 -34.83 -34.12
CA GLY A 30 -33.41 -35.95 -35.07
C GLY A 30 -33.69 -37.24 -34.28
N GLY A 31 -34.31 -38.24 -34.93
CA GLY A 31 -34.51 -39.64 -34.48
C GLY A 31 -35.74 -39.86 -33.57
N GLY A 32 -36.60 -40.86 -33.73
CA GLY A 32 -36.70 -42.07 -34.55
C GLY A 32 -37.87 -42.91 -33.95
N ASP A 33 -38.35 -43.93 -34.67
CA ASP A 33 -39.24 -45.03 -34.23
C ASP A 33 -40.73 -44.94 -34.64
N ASP A 34 -40.98 -45.17 -35.93
CA ASP A 34 -41.54 -46.39 -36.54
C ASP A 34 -42.71 -47.16 -35.86
N GLY A 35 -43.81 -47.30 -36.61
CA GLY A 35 -44.72 -48.46 -36.58
C GLY A 35 -46.24 -48.13 -36.56
N PHE A 36 -47.18 -48.59 -37.39
CA PHE A 36 -47.30 -49.29 -38.69
C PHE A 36 -48.81 -49.67 -38.83
N TRP A 37 -49.39 -49.48 -40.04
CA TRP A 37 -50.76 -49.81 -40.55
C TRP A 37 -52.00 -49.17 -39.89
N GLY A 38 -53.10 -48.88 -40.57
CA GLY A 38 -53.63 -49.19 -41.91
C GLY A 38 -55.16 -49.07 -41.77
N ASP A 39 -55.76 -48.07 -42.41
CA ASP A 39 -56.70 -48.19 -43.54
C ASP A 39 -58.16 -48.54 -43.19
N GLU A 40 -59.04 -48.02 -44.05
CA GLU A 40 -60.48 -47.87 -44.01
C GLU A 40 -61.29 -49.18 -43.88
N GLY A 41 -62.52 -49.08 -43.37
CA GLY A 41 -63.46 -50.21 -43.39
C GLY A 41 -64.87 -49.89 -42.92
N ARG A 42 -65.80 -49.86 -43.87
CA ARG A 42 -67.21 -49.47 -43.76
C ARG A 42 -68.13 -50.64 -43.33
N SER A 43 -69.19 -50.27 -42.59
CA SER A 43 -70.58 -50.74 -42.72
C SER A 43 -71.07 -52.09 -42.16
N GLY A 44 -72.34 -52.07 -41.72
CA GLY A 44 -73.20 -53.22 -41.39
C GLY A 44 -73.58 -53.21 -39.90
N GLY A 45 -74.84 -53.16 -39.46
CA GLY A 45 -76.12 -53.31 -40.11
C GLY A 45 -77.07 -54.08 -39.18
N ARG A 46 -78.29 -53.54 -39.01
CA ARG A 46 -79.55 -54.22 -38.64
C ARG A 46 -79.74 -54.74 -37.20
N GLY A 47 -80.90 -54.36 -36.65
CA GLY A 47 -81.86 -55.39 -36.23
C GLY A 47 -82.68 -55.09 -34.97
N ARG A 48 -83.99 -54.89 -35.18
CA ARG A 48 -85.16 -55.39 -34.40
C ARG A 48 -85.19 -55.08 -32.89
N GLY A 49 -86.24 -54.52 -32.28
CA GLY A 49 -87.65 -54.42 -32.63
C GLY A 49 -88.49 -54.85 -31.42
N ARG A 50 -89.49 -54.00 -31.05
CA ARG A 50 -90.68 -54.26 -30.21
C ARG A 50 -90.47 -54.77 -28.76
N GLY A 51 -91.17 -54.30 -27.74
CA GLY A 51 -92.31 -53.39 -27.62
C GLY A 51 -93.02 -53.58 -26.28
N GLY A 52 -93.73 -52.54 -25.82
CA GLY A 52 -94.72 -52.56 -24.73
C GLY A 52 -94.21 -52.03 -23.39
N GLY A 53 -94.80 -51.03 -22.73
CA GLY A 53 -95.97 -50.21 -22.99
C GLY A 53 -96.42 -49.52 -21.69
N ARG A 54 -96.98 -48.31 -21.82
CA ARG A 54 -97.96 -47.60 -20.96
C ARG A 54 -97.55 -46.20 -20.45
N ARG A 55 -98.08 -45.21 -21.19
CA ARG A 55 -98.79 -43.97 -20.79
C ARG A 55 -98.25 -43.11 -19.63
N ARG A 56 -97.79 -41.90 -20.00
CA ARG A 56 -98.36 -40.59 -19.57
C ARG A 56 -97.80 -39.47 -20.47
N GLU A 57 -98.68 -38.59 -20.93
CA GLU A 57 -98.40 -37.52 -21.91
C GLU A 57 -97.29 -36.55 -21.47
N ARG A 58 -96.39 -36.19 -22.39
CA ARG A 58 -95.38 -35.14 -22.21
C ARG A 58 -95.58 -34.04 -23.25
N LYS A 59 -95.80 -32.81 -22.77
CA LYS A 59 -95.62 -31.56 -23.53
C LYS A 59 -94.11 -31.34 -23.83
N PRO A 60 -93.76 -30.66 -24.93
CA PRO A 60 -92.38 -30.48 -25.37
C PRO A 60 -91.63 -29.55 -24.42
N ALA A 61 -90.43 -29.96 -24.00
CA ALA A 61 -89.51 -29.10 -23.26
C ALA A 61 -88.83 -28.15 -24.25
N ASP A 62 -89.04 -26.87 -23.96
CA ASP A 62 -88.66 -25.70 -24.74
C ASP A 62 -87.13 -25.55 -24.91
N GLU A 63 -86.74 -25.20 -26.12
CA GLU A 63 -85.40 -24.75 -26.46
C GLU A 63 -85.15 -23.40 -25.79
N THR A 64 -84.21 -23.31 -24.84
CA THR A 64 -83.56 -22.01 -24.62
C THR A 64 -82.06 -22.15 -24.31
N ASN A 65 -81.29 -21.55 -25.23
CA ASN A 65 -80.07 -20.80 -24.98
C ASN A 65 -78.74 -21.57 -24.87
N LYS A 66 -78.35 -22.24 -25.96
CA LYS A 66 -76.93 -22.48 -26.27
C LYS A 66 -76.30 -21.17 -26.76
N LYS A 67 -75.50 -20.51 -25.91
CA LYS A 67 -74.72 -19.32 -26.26
C LYS A 67 -73.71 -19.64 -27.38
N THR A 68 -73.75 -18.91 -28.50
CA THR A 68 -72.78 -18.99 -29.60
C THR A 68 -71.86 -17.75 -29.64
N GLY A 69 -70.64 -17.89 -30.17
CA GLY A 69 -69.61 -16.84 -30.29
C GLY A 69 -68.59 -16.78 -29.13
N TRP A 70 -67.80 -15.69 -29.04
CA TRP A 70 -66.75 -15.50 -28.00
C TRP A 70 -67.30 -15.59 -26.56
N ARG A 71 -68.63 -15.44 -26.40
CA ARG A 71 -69.42 -15.64 -25.18
C ARG A 71 -69.45 -17.08 -24.64
N ARG A 72 -68.93 -18.07 -25.39
CA ARG A 72 -68.63 -19.44 -24.89
C ARG A 72 -67.38 -19.48 -23.99
N TYR A 73 -66.46 -18.51 -24.17
CA TYR A 73 -65.21 -18.43 -23.42
C TYR A 73 -65.28 -17.46 -22.23
N VAL A 74 -66.41 -16.75 -22.05
CA VAL A 74 -66.67 -15.93 -20.87
C VAL A 74 -67.50 -16.77 -19.90
N PRO A 75 -66.96 -17.17 -18.74
CA PRO A 75 -67.70 -17.96 -17.76
C PRO A 75 -68.97 -17.23 -17.32
N ASN A 76 -69.96 -17.97 -16.80
CA ASN A 76 -71.10 -17.37 -16.09
C ASN A 76 -70.55 -16.33 -15.09
N TRP A 77 -71.16 -15.15 -14.93
CA TRP A 77 -70.62 -14.09 -14.07
C TRP A 77 -70.33 -14.59 -12.65
N LYS A 78 -71.09 -15.59 -12.19
CA LYS A 78 -70.85 -16.32 -10.93
C LYS A 78 -69.51 -17.08 -10.89
N ILE A 79 -69.09 -17.69 -12.00
CA ILE A 79 -67.79 -18.37 -12.14
C ILE A 79 -66.67 -17.33 -12.26
N THR A 80 -66.87 -16.23 -12.99
CA THR A 80 -65.89 -15.15 -13.05
C THR A 80 -65.68 -14.53 -11.66
N VAL A 81 -66.75 -14.26 -10.92
CA VAL A 81 -66.68 -13.80 -9.53
C VAL A 81 -66.00 -14.84 -8.65
N ALA A 82 -66.35 -16.13 -8.75
CA ALA A 82 -65.72 -17.18 -7.96
C ALA A 82 -64.20 -17.31 -8.24
N VAL A 83 -63.79 -17.28 -9.51
CA VAL A 83 -62.37 -17.34 -9.91
C VAL A 83 -61.62 -16.10 -9.43
N VAL A 84 -62.21 -14.91 -9.56
CA VAL A 84 -61.62 -13.67 -9.05
C VAL A 84 -61.54 -13.69 -7.52
N SER A 85 -62.57 -14.17 -6.82
CA SER A 85 -62.55 -14.30 -5.36
C SER A 85 -61.50 -15.30 -4.88
N VAL A 86 -61.36 -16.46 -5.55
CA VAL A 86 -60.31 -17.44 -5.24
C VAL A 86 -58.92 -16.88 -5.56
N ALA A 87 -58.76 -16.11 -6.65
CA ALA A 87 -57.50 -15.44 -6.96
C ALA A 87 -57.16 -14.36 -5.92
N ILE A 88 -58.14 -13.58 -5.46
CA ILE A 88 -57.97 -12.58 -4.38
C ILE A 88 -57.63 -13.27 -3.06
N LEU A 89 -58.31 -14.36 -2.70
CA LEU A 89 -58.02 -15.15 -1.50
C LEU A 89 -56.65 -15.81 -1.58
N GLY A 90 -56.27 -16.35 -2.73
CA GLY A 90 -54.95 -16.90 -2.98
C GLY A 90 -53.86 -15.84 -2.84
N LEU A 91 -54.06 -14.66 -3.42
CA LEU A 91 -53.16 -13.53 -3.29
C LEU A 91 -53.07 -13.04 -1.83
N ALA A 92 -54.20 -12.92 -1.13
CA ALA A 92 -54.25 -12.52 0.27
C ALA A 92 -53.51 -13.54 1.16
N THR A 93 -53.71 -14.84 0.93
CA THR A 93 -53.01 -15.91 1.64
C THR A 93 -51.51 -15.86 1.38
N LEU A 94 -51.08 -15.64 0.13
CA LEU A 94 -49.68 -15.45 -0.23
C LEU A 94 -49.05 -14.25 0.50
N VAL A 95 -49.77 -13.13 0.58
CA VAL A 95 -49.34 -11.93 1.31
C VAL A 95 -49.24 -12.18 2.81
N ILE A 96 -50.19 -12.91 3.40
CA ILE A 96 -50.18 -13.28 4.83
C ILE A 96 -49.01 -14.23 5.14
N VAL A 97 -48.79 -15.25 4.32
CA VAL A 97 -47.65 -16.18 4.46
C VAL A 97 -46.32 -15.45 4.28
N ALA A 98 -46.23 -14.53 3.32
CA ALA A 98 -45.05 -13.69 3.13
C ALA A 98 -44.82 -12.77 4.35
N TYR A 99 -45.86 -12.16 4.91
CA TYR A 99 -45.79 -11.34 6.11
C TYR A 99 -45.31 -12.14 7.34
N ALA A 100 -45.89 -13.32 7.57
CA ALA A 100 -45.53 -14.20 8.69
C ALA A 100 -44.06 -14.64 8.63
N ASN A 101 -43.56 -14.95 7.42
CA ASN A 101 -42.17 -15.36 7.18
C ASN A 101 -41.20 -14.19 6.97
N THR A 102 -41.62 -12.94 7.10
CA THR A 102 -40.74 -11.78 6.97
C THR A 102 -39.91 -11.62 8.26
N PRO A 103 -38.57 -11.84 8.22
CA PRO A 103 -37.73 -11.66 9.40
C PRO A 103 -37.63 -10.18 9.76
N ILE A 104 -37.65 -9.87 11.05
CA ILE A 104 -37.38 -8.53 11.57
C ILE A 104 -35.88 -8.40 11.85
N PRO A 105 -35.25 -7.26 11.50
CA PRO A 105 -33.87 -6.99 11.86
C PRO A 105 -33.66 -7.11 13.38
N THR A 106 -32.89 -8.10 13.82
CA THR A 106 -32.39 -8.14 15.21
C THR A 106 -31.16 -7.23 15.36
N GLU A 107 -30.90 -6.71 16.55
CA GLU A 107 -29.73 -5.86 16.82
C GLU A 107 -28.42 -6.54 16.38
N LYS A 108 -28.29 -7.85 16.65
CA LYS A 108 -27.14 -8.68 16.28
C LYS A 108 -26.94 -8.83 14.76
N GLN A 109 -28.01 -8.84 13.99
CA GLN A 109 -27.93 -8.88 12.51
C GLN A 109 -27.48 -7.54 11.95
N GLN A 110 -27.84 -6.44 12.62
CA GLN A 110 -27.33 -5.12 12.25
C GLN A 110 -25.86 -4.93 12.68
N ASP A 111 -25.39 -5.55 13.77
CA ASP A 111 -23.96 -5.58 14.19
C ASP A 111 -23.04 -6.28 13.22
N ALA A 112 -23.55 -7.34 12.57
CA ALA A 112 -22.81 -8.07 11.56
C ALA A 112 -22.65 -7.28 10.25
N LEU A 113 -23.57 -6.35 9.96
CA LEU A 113 -23.52 -5.47 8.78
C LEU A 113 -22.67 -4.20 9.02
N ARG A 114 -22.03 -4.08 10.19
CA ARG A 114 -21.71 -2.81 10.85
C ARG A 114 -20.22 -2.45 10.89
N GLN A 115 -19.32 -3.08 10.13
CA GLN A 115 -17.89 -2.93 10.42
C GLN A 115 -17.07 -2.54 9.19
N GLU A 116 -16.47 -1.36 9.28
CA GLU A 116 -15.32 -0.96 8.49
C GLU A 116 -14.19 -1.97 8.65
N SER A 117 -13.40 -2.16 7.60
CA SER A 117 -12.14 -2.87 7.72
C SER A 117 -11.09 -1.92 8.29
N VAL A 118 -10.32 -2.41 9.26
CA VAL A 118 -9.28 -1.63 9.95
C VAL A 118 -7.92 -2.17 9.56
N ILE A 119 -7.07 -1.29 9.03
CA ILE A 119 -5.65 -1.55 8.78
C ILE A 119 -4.86 -0.98 9.95
N THR A 120 -3.99 -1.80 10.53
CA THR A 120 -3.16 -1.45 11.70
C THR A 120 -1.68 -1.59 11.40
N TYR A 121 -0.86 -0.75 12.02
CA TYR A 121 0.58 -0.96 12.15
C TYR A 121 0.86 -2.21 13.00
N ALA A 122 2.12 -2.66 13.00
CA ALA A 122 2.55 -3.83 13.78
C ALA A 122 2.36 -3.66 15.31
N ASP A 123 2.32 -2.42 15.81
CA ASP A 123 2.04 -2.08 17.21
C ASP A 123 0.54 -2.05 17.57
N GLY A 124 -0.34 -2.28 16.57
CA GLY A 124 -1.80 -2.25 16.72
C GLY A 124 -2.43 -0.87 16.54
N SER A 125 -1.64 0.20 16.39
CA SER A 125 -2.18 1.53 16.10
C SER A 125 -2.81 1.57 14.70
N THR A 126 -3.88 2.36 14.53
CA THR A 126 -4.63 2.42 13.26
C THR A 126 -3.83 3.17 12.19
N LEU A 127 -3.63 2.51 11.05
CA LEU A 127 -3.02 3.07 9.84
C LEU A 127 -4.07 3.65 8.90
N ALA A 128 -5.15 2.91 8.66
CA ALA A 128 -6.26 3.32 7.82
C ALA A 128 -7.52 2.55 8.18
N ARG A 129 -8.67 3.09 7.79
CA ARG A 129 -9.98 2.44 7.88
C ARG A 129 -10.60 2.50 6.49
N ILE A 130 -11.24 1.41 6.08
CA ILE A 130 -11.83 1.26 4.74
C ILE A 130 -13.27 0.80 4.89
N GLY A 131 -14.14 1.41 4.10
CA GLY A 131 -15.57 1.15 4.13
C GLY A 131 -16.33 2.19 4.95
N THR A 132 -17.52 1.80 5.37
CA THR A 132 -18.49 2.71 5.98
C THR A 132 -18.15 3.01 7.43
N HIS A 133 -17.93 4.29 7.73
CA HIS A 133 -17.82 4.79 9.08
C HIS A 133 -19.20 5.02 9.68
N ARG A 134 -19.47 4.35 10.81
CA ARG A 134 -20.71 4.48 11.57
C ARG A 134 -20.39 4.67 13.04
N GLU A 135 -20.99 5.70 13.65
CA GLU A 135 -20.96 5.96 15.09
C GLU A 135 -22.41 5.99 15.56
N ASP A 136 -22.81 4.99 16.34
CA ASP A 136 -24.18 4.91 16.85
C ASP A 136 -24.42 6.00 17.90
N VAL A 137 -25.52 6.72 17.77
CA VAL A 137 -25.98 7.73 18.73
C VAL A 137 -27.40 7.42 19.17
N ALA A 138 -27.64 7.44 20.49
CA ALA A 138 -28.99 7.32 21.03
C ALA A 138 -29.85 8.51 20.58
N LEU A 139 -31.11 8.29 20.24
CA LEU A 139 -32.01 9.34 19.73
C LEU A 139 -32.14 10.50 20.74
N SER A 140 -32.09 10.20 22.04
CA SER A 140 -32.12 11.19 23.11
C SER A 140 -30.94 12.17 23.09
N LYS A 141 -29.81 11.79 22.48
CA LYS A 141 -28.63 12.65 22.28
C LYS A 141 -28.65 13.40 20.96
N VAL A 142 -29.53 13.04 20.02
CA VAL A 142 -29.69 13.78 18.76
C VAL A 142 -30.59 15.00 19.02
N PRO A 143 -30.12 16.24 18.82
CA PRO A 143 -30.93 17.44 19.08
C PRO A 143 -32.24 17.47 18.29
N LYS A 144 -33.28 18.08 18.86
CA LYS A 144 -34.62 18.09 18.22
C LYS A 144 -34.64 18.78 16.87
N HIS A 145 -33.89 19.86 16.68
CA HIS A 145 -33.78 20.50 15.37
C HIS A 145 -33.13 19.59 14.31
N VAL A 146 -32.24 18.69 14.70
CA VAL A 146 -31.65 17.68 13.80
C VAL A 146 -32.67 16.61 13.42
N GLN A 147 -33.41 16.09 14.41
CA GLN A 147 -34.52 15.16 14.15
C GLN A 147 -35.53 15.80 13.19
N ASN A 148 -35.99 17.02 13.51
CA ASN A 148 -36.98 17.76 12.74
C ASN A 148 -36.51 18.07 11.31
N ALA A 149 -35.23 18.38 11.10
CA ALA A 149 -34.68 18.58 9.76
C ALA A 149 -34.80 17.30 8.89
N VAL A 150 -34.48 16.13 9.46
CA VAL A 150 -34.62 14.84 8.75
C VAL A 150 -36.09 14.51 8.49
N LEU A 151 -36.98 14.74 9.46
CA LEU A 151 -38.42 14.57 9.27
C LEU A 151 -38.97 15.51 8.19
N ALA A 152 -38.55 16.78 8.19
CA ALA A 152 -38.97 17.77 7.19
C ALA A 152 -38.51 17.41 5.78
N ALA A 153 -37.35 16.75 5.65
CA ALA A 153 -36.80 16.29 4.38
C ALA A 153 -37.49 15.02 3.85
N GLU A 154 -37.76 14.06 4.73
CA GLU A 154 -38.09 12.68 4.34
C GLU A 154 -39.52 12.24 4.70
N ASP A 155 -40.06 12.64 5.85
CA ASP A 155 -41.35 12.14 6.37
C ASP A 155 -41.92 13.04 7.48
N ARG A 156 -42.65 14.11 7.11
CA ARG A 156 -43.19 15.10 8.06
C ARG A 156 -44.24 14.50 9.02
N ASN A 157 -44.99 13.50 8.56
CA ASN A 157 -46.05 12.85 9.34
C ASN A 157 -45.57 11.58 10.08
N PHE A 158 -44.25 11.33 10.11
CA PHE A 158 -43.64 10.09 10.61
C PHE A 158 -44.23 9.55 11.91
N TRP A 159 -44.51 10.42 12.88
CA TRP A 159 -45.00 10.06 14.20
C TRP A 159 -46.40 9.42 14.19
N HIS A 160 -47.22 9.69 13.17
CA HIS A 160 -48.60 9.20 13.05
C HIS A 160 -48.79 8.12 11.97
N GLU A 161 -47.77 7.86 11.14
CA GLU A 161 -47.87 6.88 10.04
C GLU A 161 -47.74 5.43 10.54
N PRO A 162 -48.49 4.43 10.03
CA PRO A 162 -48.39 3.02 10.44
C PRO A 162 -47.20 2.26 9.81
N GLY A 163 -46.13 2.97 9.44
CA GLY A 163 -44.94 2.42 8.77
C GLY A 163 -44.93 2.60 7.25
N ILE A 164 -46.09 2.86 6.63
CA ILE A 164 -46.25 3.30 5.24
C ILE A 164 -47.10 4.57 5.22
N SER A 165 -47.04 5.39 4.15
CA SER A 165 -47.87 6.61 4.03
C SER A 165 -48.98 6.43 3.00
N PRO A 166 -50.25 6.17 3.43
CA PRO A 166 -51.37 6.03 2.51
C PRO A 166 -51.66 7.33 1.76
N THR A 167 -51.60 8.46 2.46
CA THR A 167 -51.80 9.80 1.88
C THR A 167 -50.67 10.16 0.91
N GLY A 168 -49.43 9.80 1.22
CA GLY A 168 -48.28 9.95 0.33
C GLY A 168 -48.43 9.16 -0.97
N ILE A 169 -48.91 7.90 -0.89
CA ILE A 169 -49.17 7.05 -2.05
C ILE A 169 -50.28 7.64 -2.93
N VAL A 170 -51.42 8.02 -2.35
CA VAL A 170 -52.54 8.63 -3.08
C VAL A 170 -52.12 9.95 -3.73
N GLY A 171 -51.40 10.81 -3.00
CA GLY A 171 -50.90 12.08 -3.52
C GLY A 171 -49.86 11.91 -4.63
N ALA A 172 -49.01 10.88 -4.57
CA ALA A 172 -48.07 10.56 -5.64
C ALA A 172 -48.77 10.03 -6.89
N LEU A 173 -49.79 9.18 -6.75
CA LEU A 173 -50.62 8.70 -7.87
C LEU A 173 -51.38 9.85 -8.54
N TYR A 174 -51.96 10.76 -7.74
CA TYR A 174 -52.64 11.95 -8.25
C TYR A 174 -51.67 12.82 -9.06
N ARG A 175 -50.50 13.16 -8.51
CA ARG A 175 -49.48 13.95 -9.22
C ARG A 175 -48.97 13.28 -10.49
N ALA A 176 -48.74 11.97 -10.46
CA ALA A 176 -48.34 11.21 -11.64
C ALA A 176 -49.44 11.21 -12.73
N GLY A 177 -50.71 11.16 -12.33
CA GLY A 177 -51.86 11.25 -13.24
C GLY A 177 -52.08 12.66 -13.83
N THR A 178 -51.67 13.71 -13.12
CA THR A 178 -51.81 15.12 -13.57
C THR A 178 -50.55 15.67 -14.25
N GLY A 179 -49.61 14.82 -14.67
CA GLY A 179 -48.38 15.22 -15.36
C GLY A 179 -47.28 15.83 -14.47
N GLY A 180 -47.44 15.78 -13.15
CA GLY A 180 -46.39 16.12 -12.18
C GLY A 180 -45.36 14.99 -12.05
N GLY A 181 -44.09 15.36 -11.80
CA GLY A 181 -43.03 14.37 -11.54
C GLY A 181 -43.34 13.49 -10.33
N ALA A 182 -42.84 12.25 -10.33
CA ALA A 182 -43.02 11.31 -9.22
C ALA A 182 -42.41 11.87 -7.92
N ALA A 183 -43.26 12.34 -7.01
CA ALA A 183 -42.83 12.78 -5.68
C ALA A 183 -42.50 11.55 -4.80
N GLY A 184 -41.44 11.66 -3.99
CA GLY A 184 -41.00 10.60 -3.08
C GLY A 184 -42.03 10.30 -2.00
N ALA A 185 -42.84 9.26 -2.19
CA ALA A 185 -43.89 8.84 -1.26
C ALA A 185 -43.44 7.81 -0.20
N SER A 186 -42.13 7.56 -0.06
CA SER A 186 -41.62 6.52 0.84
C SER A 186 -41.36 7.06 2.25
N THR A 187 -41.94 6.44 3.27
CA THR A 187 -41.73 6.79 4.69
C THR A 187 -40.31 6.47 5.16
N ILE A 188 -39.89 7.05 6.29
CA ILE A 188 -38.62 6.69 6.95
C ILE A 188 -38.55 5.18 7.25
N THR A 189 -39.67 4.58 7.66
CA THR A 189 -39.75 3.14 7.95
C THR A 189 -39.53 2.30 6.69
N GLN A 190 -40.06 2.74 5.55
CA GLN A 190 -39.83 2.12 4.24
C GLN A 190 -38.39 2.26 3.77
N GLN A 191 -37.78 3.43 3.97
CA GLN A 191 -36.38 3.63 3.63
C GLN A 191 -35.45 2.77 4.51
N LEU A 192 -35.74 2.65 5.80
CA LEU A 192 -35.01 1.76 6.71
C LEU A 192 -35.12 0.28 6.29
N ALA A 193 -36.33 -0.19 5.97
CA ALA A 193 -36.55 -1.53 5.45
C ALA A 193 -35.79 -1.77 4.14
N ARG A 194 -35.75 -0.78 3.24
CA ARG A 194 -34.99 -0.86 1.98
C ARG A 194 -33.50 -1.03 2.22
N ASN A 195 -32.91 -0.21 3.10
CA ASN A 195 -31.48 -0.23 3.38
C ASN A 195 -31.06 -1.57 4.01
N TYR A 196 -31.90 -2.16 4.85
CA TYR A 196 -31.63 -3.48 5.43
C TYR A 196 -31.62 -4.62 4.39
N PHE A 197 -32.52 -4.61 3.40
CA PHE A 197 -32.63 -5.68 2.39
C PHE A 197 -31.74 -5.49 1.15
N ALA A 198 -31.17 -4.30 0.94
CA ALA A 198 -30.28 -4.03 -0.19
C ALA A 198 -29.08 -4.98 -0.26
N ASN A 199 -28.61 -5.48 0.89
CA ASN A 199 -27.49 -6.42 0.99
C ASN A 199 -27.88 -7.90 0.91
N LEU A 200 -29.19 -8.23 0.91
CA LEU A 200 -29.70 -9.60 1.01
C LEU A 200 -30.32 -10.13 -0.31
N SER A 201 -30.56 -9.29 -1.31
CA SER A 201 -31.30 -9.71 -2.52
C SER A 201 -30.91 -8.90 -3.77
N ARG A 202 -30.35 -9.58 -4.79
CA ARG A 202 -30.02 -9.01 -6.12
C ARG A 202 -31.22 -8.89 -7.07
N ASP A 203 -32.42 -9.35 -6.68
CA ASP A 203 -33.60 -9.39 -7.56
C ASP A 203 -34.22 -8.03 -7.91
N ARG A 204 -34.71 -7.91 -9.16
CA ARG A 204 -35.23 -6.65 -9.74
C ARG A 204 -36.68 -6.31 -9.33
N THR A 205 -36.77 -5.08 -8.80
CA THR A 205 -37.82 -4.03 -8.85
C THR A 205 -39.22 -4.22 -8.25
N ALA A 206 -39.95 -5.32 -8.40
CA ALA A 206 -41.34 -5.41 -7.88
C ALA A 206 -41.46 -6.20 -6.56
N SER A 207 -40.92 -7.42 -6.53
CA SER A 207 -40.92 -8.28 -5.33
C SER A 207 -40.17 -7.63 -4.17
N ARG A 208 -39.07 -6.93 -4.46
CA ARG A 208 -38.31 -6.14 -3.48
C ARG A 208 -39.15 -5.03 -2.85
N LYS A 209 -39.95 -4.31 -3.65
CA LYS A 209 -40.78 -3.21 -3.14
C LYS A 209 -41.95 -3.74 -2.30
N LEU A 210 -42.53 -4.88 -2.66
CA LEU A 210 -43.52 -5.56 -1.82
C LEU A 210 -42.92 -6.02 -0.49
N LYS A 211 -41.72 -6.64 -0.52
CA LYS A 211 -40.98 -6.99 0.70
C LYS A 211 -40.78 -5.75 1.58
N GLU A 212 -40.22 -4.67 1.03
CA GLU A 212 -40.02 -3.38 1.72
C GLU A 212 -41.30 -2.92 2.45
N ILE A 213 -42.45 -2.94 1.78
CA ILE A 213 -43.75 -2.57 2.36
C ILE A 213 -44.13 -3.48 3.52
N LEU A 214 -44.06 -4.81 3.35
CA LEU A 214 -44.44 -5.77 4.40
C LEU A 214 -43.56 -5.65 5.66
N ILE A 215 -42.25 -5.50 5.47
CA ILE A 215 -41.30 -5.27 6.55
C ILE A 215 -41.63 -3.95 7.26
N SER A 216 -41.92 -2.89 6.51
CA SER A 216 -42.21 -1.57 7.08
C SER A 216 -43.48 -1.58 7.94
N ILE A 217 -44.52 -2.30 7.49
CA ILE A 217 -45.75 -2.49 8.26
C ILE A 217 -45.46 -3.27 9.55
N ARG A 218 -44.63 -4.32 9.47
CA ARG A 218 -44.26 -5.13 10.63
C ARG A 218 -43.42 -4.33 11.63
N MET A 219 -42.41 -3.60 11.16
CA MET A 219 -41.60 -2.68 11.96
C MET A 219 -42.45 -1.59 12.61
N GLY A 220 -43.41 -1.02 11.87
CA GLY A 220 -44.32 0.00 12.40
C GLY A 220 -45.27 -0.51 13.48
N LYS A 221 -45.55 -1.82 13.54
CA LYS A 221 -46.38 -2.45 14.58
C LYS A 221 -45.58 -2.95 15.79
N GLU A 222 -44.38 -3.48 15.55
CA GLU A 222 -43.58 -4.18 16.57
C GLU A 222 -42.49 -3.29 17.20
N MET A 223 -42.23 -2.09 16.66
CA MET A 223 -41.19 -1.19 17.15
C MET A 223 -41.72 0.21 17.45
N ASP A 224 -41.27 0.79 18.55
CA ASP A 224 -41.56 2.19 18.87
C ASP A 224 -41.02 3.14 17.80
N LYS A 225 -41.78 4.20 17.51
CA LYS A 225 -41.38 5.22 16.52
C LYS A 225 -40.03 5.86 16.81
N SER A 226 -39.74 6.10 18.09
CA SER A 226 -38.44 6.59 18.54
C SER A 226 -37.32 5.62 18.15
N ARG A 227 -37.54 4.32 18.31
CA ARG A 227 -36.55 3.30 17.94
C ARG A 227 -36.37 3.21 16.42
N VAL A 228 -37.46 3.32 15.64
CA VAL A 228 -37.38 3.37 14.17
C VAL A 228 -36.55 4.57 13.70
N LEU A 229 -36.80 5.76 14.27
CA LEU A 229 -36.04 6.97 13.93
C LEU A 229 -34.57 6.86 14.35
N GLU A 230 -34.29 6.30 15.52
CA GLU A 230 -32.92 6.04 15.99
C GLU A 230 -32.15 5.13 15.03
N LEU A 231 -32.75 4.00 14.66
CA LEU A 231 -32.13 3.06 13.72
C LEU A 231 -31.92 3.70 12.36
N TYR A 232 -32.90 4.45 11.86
CA TYR A 232 -32.77 5.18 10.60
C TYR A 232 -31.63 6.20 10.64
N LEU A 233 -31.61 7.06 11.66
CA LEU A 233 -30.57 8.08 11.84
C LEU A 233 -29.19 7.49 12.04
N ASN A 234 -29.05 6.25 12.48
CA ASN A 234 -27.77 5.56 12.60
C ASN A 234 -27.37 4.73 11.37
N THR A 235 -28.27 4.52 10.41
CA THR A 235 -28.03 3.62 9.26
C THR A 235 -28.10 4.30 7.91
N VAL A 236 -28.77 5.46 7.81
CA VAL A 236 -28.96 6.13 6.53
C VAL A 236 -27.62 6.67 5.98
N PRO A 237 -27.32 6.47 4.69
CA PRO A 237 -26.11 7.02 4.07
C PRO A 237 -26.20 8.53 3.90
N PHE A 238 -25.14 9.24 4.28
CA PHE A 238 -25.01 10.69 4.06
C PHE A 238 -23.95 11.07 3.01
N GLY A 239 -23.21 10.09 2.47
CA GLY A 239 -22.09 10.31 1.56
C GLY A 239 -20.76 10.35 2.32
N ARG A 240 -19.63 10.50 1.62
CA ARG A 240 -18.27 10.49 2.22
C ARG A 240 -17.98 9.28 3.13
N HIS A 241 -18.50 8.10 2.75
CA HIS A 241 -18.44 6.89 3.57
C HIS A 241 -19.05 7.03 4.98
N ALA A 242 -19.82 8.09 5.26
CA ALA A 242 -20.49 8.31 6.53
C ALA A 242 -21.91 7.76 6.50
N TYR A 243 -22.18 6.77 7.36
CA TYR A 243 -23.51 6.23 7.57
C TYR A 243 -23.94 6.54 9.00
N GLY A 244 -25.11 7.13 9.10
CA GLY A 244 -25.63 7.66 10.34
C GLY A 244 -25.23 9.13 10.60
N ILE A 245 -26.09 9.83 11.34
CA ILE A 245 -26.10 11.27 11.48
C ILE A 245 -24.91 11.79 12.29
N GLN A 246 -24.43 11.01 13.27
CA GLN A 246 -23.25 11.34 14.07
C GLN A 246 -21.97 11.29 13.21
N ALA A 247 -21.78 10.19 12.48
CA ALA A 247 -20.68 10.04 11.54
C ALA A 247 -20.73 11.15 10.46
N ALA A 248 -21.91 11.46 9.94
CA ALA A 248 -22.10 12.55 8.97
C ALA A 248 -21.73 13.92 9.56
N SER A 249 -22.19 14.23 10.77
CA SER A 249 -21.85 15.49 11.45
C SER A 249 -20.34 15.67 11.58
N ARG A 250 -19.62 14.62 11.99
CA ARG A 250 -18.15 14.63 12.01
C ARG A 250 -17.58 14.76 10.59
N ALA A 251 -18.09 14.01 9.62
CA ALA A 251 -17.57 14.00 8.26
C ALA A 251 -17.69 15.32 7.51
N TYR A 252 -18.76 16.08 7.76
CA TYR A 252 -19.01 17.35 7.08
C TYR A 252 -18.55 18.56 7.89
N PHE A 253 -18.58 18.50 9.23
CA PHE A 253 -18.35 19.67 10.09
C PHE A 253 -17.27 19.51 11.16
N HIS A 254 -16.68 18.32 11.35
CA HIS A 254 -15.80 17.99 12.48
C HIS A 254 -16.44 18.29 13.86
N LYS A 255 -17.76 18.13 13.96
CA LYS A 255 -18.52 18.37 15.19
C LYS A 255 -19.35 17.15 15.57
N PRO A 256 -19.56 16.87 16.87
CA PRO A 256 -20.59 15.92 17.27
C PRO A 256 -21.98 16.44 16.85
N VAL A 257 -22.95 15.53 16.65
CA VAL A 257 -24.31 15.90 16.22
C VAL A 257 -25.01 16.83 17.21
N THR A 258 -24.55 16.87 18.47
CA THR A 258 -25.03 17.76 19.52
C THR A 258 -24.69 19.24 19.29
N GLU A 259 -23.71 19.54 18.43
CA GLU A 259 -23.15 20.89 18.26
C GLU A 259 -23.45 21.52 16.89
N ILE A 260 -24.22 20.85 16.02
CA ILE A 260 -24.61 21.40 14.72
C ILE A 260 -25.86 22.28 14.86
N ASN A 261 -25.95 23.35 14.06
CA ASN A 261 -27.12 24.24 14.04
C ASN A 261 -28.20 23.77 13.04
N GLU A 262 -29.33 24.49 12.98
CA GLU A 262 -30.48 24.17 12.13
C GLU A 262 -30.11 24.15 10.63
N SER A 263 -29.24 25.06 10.18
CA SER A 263 -28.79 25.10 8.78
C SER A 263 -27.91 23.90 8.43
N GLN A 264 -27.00 23.51 9.32
CA GLN A 264 -26.15 22.33 9.18
C GLN A 264 -26.98 21.04 9.21
N ALA A 265 -27.96 20.96 10.10
CA ALA A 265 -28.91 19.85 10.17
C ALA A 265 -29.72 19.70 8.88
N ALA A 266 -30.26 20.81 8.35
CA ALA A 266 -31.00 20.81 7.10
C ALA A 266 -30.14 20.38 5.90
N MET A 267 -28.85 20.72 5.92
CA MET A 267 -27.91 20.32 4.86
C MET A 267 -27.63 18.81 4.92
N LEU A 268 -27.41 18.23 6.12
CA LEU A 268 -27.28 16.79 6.27
C LEU A 268 -28.55 16.05 5.86
N ALA A 269 -29.72 16.53 6.29
CA ALA A 269 -31.01 15.97 5.90
C ALA A 269 -31.22 16.03 4.37
N ALA A 270 -30.80 17.11 3.72
CA ALA A 270 -30.86 17.24 2.27
C ALA A 270 -30.00 16.20 1.53
N LEU A 271 -28.85 15.79 2.10
CA LEU A 271 -27.95 14.81 1.48
C LEU A 271 -28.58 13.42 1.33
N ILE A 272 -29.48 13.03 2.24
CA ILE A 272 -30.11 11.70 2.31
C ILE A 272 -30.73 11.28 0.97
N GLN A 273 -31.33 12.22 0.24
CA GLN A 273 -32.03 11.93 -1.01
C GLN A 273 -31.09 11.31 -2.06
N ARG A 274 -29.87 11.85 -2.20
CA ARG A 274 -28.88 11.42 -3.21
C ARG A 274 -27.43 11.61 -2.70
N PRO A 275 -26.98 10.81 -1.72
CA PRO A 275 -25.75 11.07 -0.97
C PRO A 275 -24.48 11.06 -1.85
N GLY A 276 -24.44 10.21 -2.88
CA GLY A 276 -23.31 10.11 -3.82
C GLY A 276 -23.33 11.12 -4.98
N TYR A 277 -24.43 11.86 -5.18
CA TYR A 277 -24.55 12.86 -6.25
C TYR A 277 -24.21 14.26 -5.75
N PHE A 278 -24.67 14.62 -4.55
CA PHE A 278 -24.54 15.98 -4.05
C PHE A 278 -23.09 16.37 -3.75
N ALA A 279 -22.72 17.60 -4.14
CA ALA A 279 -21.40 18.17 -3.91
C ALA A 279 -21.49 19.31 -2.90
N THR A 280 -20.60 19.31 -1.90
CA THR A 280 -20.56 20.35 -0.86
C THR A 280 -19.48 21.40 -1.12
N TYR A 281 -18.59 21.13 -2.08
CA TYR A 281 -17.47 21.98 -2.48
C TYR A 281 -17.46 22.22 -3.99
N GLY A 282 -16.55 23.10 -4.43
CA GLY A 282 -16.42 23.51 -5.82
C GLY A 282 -17.18 24.78 -6.18
N PRO A 283 -17.09 25.22 -7.45
CA PRO A 283 -17.68 26.45 -7.94
C PRO A 283 -19.19 26.52 -7.67
N ALA A 284 -19.72 27.73 -7.48
CA ALA A 284 -21.16 27.92 -7.34
C ALA A 284 -21.94 27.43 -8.57
N SER A 285 -21.32 27.38 -9.75
CA SER A 285 -21.92 26.85 -10.97
C SER A 285 -22.02 25.32 -11.00
N ASN A 286 -21.47 24.58 -10.03
CA ASN A 286 -21.55 23.12 -10.01
C ASN A 286 -23.02 22.66 -9.86
N PRO A 287 -23.60 21.93 -10.83
CA PRO A 287 -24.99 21.49 -10.78
C PRO A 287 -25.33 20.63 -9.55
N ALA A 288 -24.40 19.79 -9.09
CA ALA A 288 -24.58 18.97 -7.90
C ALA A 288 -24.65 19.80 -6.61
N LYS A 289 -23.92 20.93 -6.56
CA LYS A 289 -23.94 21.86 -5.45
C LYS A 289 -25.21 22.71 -5.44
N GLN A 290 -25.63 23.18 -6.61
CA GLN A 290 -26.90 23.91 -6.75
C GLN A 290 -28.10 23.05 -6.37
N ALA A 291 -28.14 21.80 -6.83
CA ALA A 291 -29.20 20.86 -6.44
C ALA A 291 -29.23 20.62 -4.92
N LEU A 292 -28.06 20.54 -4.27
CA LEU A 292 -27.97 20.43 -2.82
C LEU A 292 -28.49 21.70 -2.12
N ILE A 293 -28.16 22.89 -2.60
CA ILE A 293 -28.67 24.16 -2.07
C ILE A 293 -30.19 24.25 -2.21
N SER A 294 -30.75 23.86 -3.36
CA SER A 294 -32.21 23.81 -3.56
C SER A 294 -32.87 22.84 -2.59
N ARG A 295 -32.29 21.66 -2.39
CA ARG A 295 -32.81 20.67 -1.44
C ARG A 295 -32.68 21.17 0.01
N TRP A 296 -31.58 21.84 0.36
CA TRP A 296 -31.40 22.47 1.67
C TRP A 296 -32.47 23.53 1.95
N ASN A 297 -32.81 24.39 0.98
CA ASN A 297 -33.91 25.34 1.10
C ASN A 297 -35.25 24.63 1.33
N TYR A 298 -35.55 23.57 0.55
CA TYR A 298 -36.76 22.77 0.72
C TYR A 298 -36.90 22.21 2.15
N VAL A 299 -35.80 21.73 2.75
CA VAL A 299 -35.82 21.23 4.13
C VAL A 299 -36.15 22.34 5.11
N LEU A 300 -35.46 23.48 5.00
CA LEU A 300 -35.70 24.61 5.90
C LEU A 300 -37.11 25.19 5.77
N ASP A 301 -37.64 25.28 4.55
CA ASP A 301 -39.01 25.74 4.29
C ASP A 301 -40.04 24.77 4.91
N GLY A 302 -39.80 23.46 4.78
CA GLY A 302 -40.60 22.44 5.44
C GLY A 302 -40.56 22.53 6.97
N MET A 303 -39.41 22.87 7.55
CA MET A 303 -39.33 23.10 9.00
C MET A 303 -40.13 24.33 9.43
N VAL A 304 -40.23 25.37 8.61
CA VAL A 304 -41.09 26.54 8.90
C VAL A 304 -42.56 26.19 8.79
N GLU A 305 -42.95 25.44 7.76
CA GLU A 305 -44.34 24.99 7.53
C GLU A 305 -44.87 24.16 8.71
N GLU A 306 -44.04 23.27 9.27
CA GLU A 306 -44.35 22.47 10.45
C GLU A 306 -44.17 23.23 11.79
N LYS A 307 -43.82 24.52 11.74
CA LYS A 307 -43.53 25.38 12.91
C LYS A 307 -42.37 24.88 13.78
N TRP A 308 -41.43 24.14 13.20
CA TRP A 308 -40.21 23.65 13.84
C TRP A 308 -39.02 24.62 13.70
N LEU A 309 -39.13 25.61 12.81
CA LEU A 309 -38.16 26.69 12.62
C LEU A 309 -38.89 28.03 12.51
N ASP A 310 -38.39 29.05 13.22
CA ASP A 310 -38.88 30.42 13.11
C ASP A 310 -38.58 31.01 11.71
N SER A 311 -39.53 31.74 11.14
CA SER A 311 -39.38 32.33 9.80
C SER A 311 -38.28 33.39 9.74
N GLY A 312 -38.02 34.12 10.84
CA GLY A 312 -36.91 35.05 10.94
C GLY A 312 -35.56 34.35 10.93
N LYS A 313 -35.41 33.25 11.70
CA LYS A 313 -34.22 32.38 11.64
C LYS A 313 -34.00 31.79 10.26
N ARG A 314 -35.08 31.36 9.57
CA ARG A 314 -35.03 30.86 8.20
C ARG A 314 -34.46 31.89 7.23
N ALA A 315 -34.87 33.16 7.34
CA ALA A 315 -34.42 34.24 6.47
C ALA A 315 -32.91 34.55 6.65
N GLN A 316 -32.37 34.30 7.84
CA GLN A 316 -30.96 34.51 8.16
C GLN A 316 -30.07 33.31 7.84
N ALA A 317 -30.65 32.15 7.55
CA ALA A 317 -29.90 30.92 7.32
C ALA A 317 -29.03 31.03 6.06
N LYS A 318 -27.76 30.66 6.18
CA LYS A 318 -26.80 30.57 5.07
C LYS A 318 -26.41 29.12 4.84
N PHE A 319 -26.14 28.77 3.59
CA PHE A 319 -25.67 27.43 3.24
C PHE A 319 -24.36 27.12 3.98
N PRO A 320 -24.28 26.00 4.73
CA PRO A 320 -23.12 25.71 5.57
C PRO A 320 -21.83 25.51 4.78
N GLN A 321 -20.70 25.90 5.37
CA GLN A 321 -19.39 25.45 4.90
C GLN A 321 -19.07 24.06 5.46
N THR A 322 -18.43 23.23 4.65
CA THR A 322 -18.06 21.85 5.01
C THR A 322 -16.56 21.66 4.92
N GLN A 323 -16.05 20.70 5.69
CA GLN A 323 -14.65 20.29 5.62
C GLN A 323 -14.36 19.60 4.29
N LYS A 324 -13.14 19.73 3.78
CA LYS A 324 -12.74 19.14 2.49
C LYS A 324 -12.45 17.64 2.61
N ASN A 325 -11.78 17.25 3.70
CA ASN A 325 -11.40 15.87 3.98
C ASN A 325 -11.94 15.48 5.37
N TRP A 326 -12.30 14.21 5.52
CA TRP A 326 -12.55 13.62 6.83
C TRP A 326 -11.93 12.24 6.89
N SER A 327 -11.10 12.05 7.91
CA SER A 327 -10.68 10.76 8.44
C SER A 327 -10.54 10.95 9.95
N ASP A 328 -10.95 9.95 10.72
CA ASP A 328 -10.67 9.83 12.15
C ASP A 328 -9.25 9.33 12.43
N VAL A 329 -8.54 8.90 11.38
CA VAL A 329 -7.12 8.57 11.42
C VAL A 329 -6.30 9.86 11.18
N PRO A 330 -5.26 10.12 12.00
CA PRO A 330 -4.39 11.28 11.80
C PRO A 330 -3.85 11.35 10.37
N ASP A 331 -3.94 12.55 9.77
CA ASP A 331 -3.45 12.83 8.42
C ASP A 331 -1.92 12.75 8.38
N ASP A 332 -1.39 11.59 8.00
CA ASP A 332 0.04 11.35 7.77
C ASP A 332 0.33 11.38 6.26
N PRO A 333 1.26 12.24 5.78
CA PRO A 333 1.65 12.30 4.37
C PRO A 333 2.13 10.97 3.77
N ASN A 334 2.54 10.00 4.58
CA ASN A 334 3.04 8.70 4.13
C ASN A 334 1.98 7.59 4.13
N SER A 335 0.93 7.71 4.94
CA SER A 335 -0.12 6.70 5.12
C SER A 335 -0.73 6.21 3.80
N GLY A 336 -0.89 7.11 2.82
CA GLY A 336 -1.42 6.76 1.50
C GLY A 336 -0.56 5.74 0.73
N TYR A 337 0.78 5.84 0.78
CA TYR A 337 1.65 4.85 0.14
C TYR A 337 1.45 3.47 0.78
N LEU A 338 1.39 3.42 2.11
CA LEU A 338 1.26 2.18 2.86
C LEU A 338 -0.11 1.54 2.64
N GLN A 339 -1.18 2.34 2.68
CA GLN A 339 -2.54 1.91 2.43
C GLN A 339 -2.65 1.31 1.01
N ASP A 340 -2.17 2.01 -0.01
CA ASP A 340 -2.16 1.50 -1.38
C ASP A 340 -1.41 0.17 -1.48
N ARG A 341 -0.28 0.04 -0.79
CA ARG A 341 0.49 -1.21 -0.82
C ARG A 341 -0.25 -2.35 -0.15
N VAL A 342 -0.92 -2.11 0.98
CA VAL A 342 -1.76 -3.12 1.67
C VAL A 342 -2.92 -3.53 0.77
N ILE A 343 -3.65 -2.58 0.19
CA ILE A 343 -4.79 -2.86 -0.71
C ILE A 343 -4.33 -3.67 -1.92
N ASN A 344 -3.21 -3.29 -2.54
CA ASN A 344 -2.65 -4.01 -3.68
C ASN A 344 -2.24 -5.45 -3.33
N GLU A 345 -1.69 -5.68 -2.14
CA GLU A 345 -1.32 -7.04 -1.70
C GLU A 345 -2.54 -7.89 -1.35
N LEU A 346 -3.54 -7.32 -0.66
CA LEU A 346 -4.85 -7.95 -0.42
C LEU A 346 -5.49 -8.42 -1.72
N LYS A 347 -5.56 -7.52 -2.72
CA LYS A 347 -6.19 -7.79 -4.01
C LYS A 347 -5.40 -8.79 -4.85
N ASN A 348 -4.13 -8.50 -5.11
CA ASN A 348 -3.36 -9.22 -6.13
C ASN A 348 -2.70 -10.50 -5.60
N THR A 349 -2.54 -10.63 -4.28
CA THR A 349 -1.86 -11.79 -3.67
C THR A 349 -2.80 -12.65 -2.83
N LEU A 350 -3.73 -12.03 -2.09
CA LEU A 350 -4.66 -12.76 -1.22
C LEU A 350 -6.04 -12.98 -1.84
N GLY A 351 -6.36 -12.33 -2.97
CA GLY A 351 -7.65 -12.45 -3.63
C GLY A 351 -8.79 -11.86 -2.79
N ILE A 352 -8.53 -10.78 -2.06
CA ILE A 352 -9.52 -10.01 -1.32
C ILE A 352 -9.84 -8.75 -2.13
N ASP A 353 -11.05 -8.68 -2.67
CA ASP A 353 -11.46 -7.53 -3.47
C ASP A 353 -11.92 -6.33 -2.63
N GLU A 354 -12.16 -5.21 -3.31
CA GLU A 354 -12.58 -3.96 -2.68
C GLU A 354 -13.93 -4.10 -1.98
N GLN A 355 -14.85 -4.89 -2.53
CA GLN A 355 -16.16 -5.11 -1.91
C GLN A 355 -16.02 -5.82 -0.55
N MET A 356 -15.22 -6.89 -0.48
CA MET A 356 -14.94 -7.59 0.77
C MET A 356 -14.18 -6.68 1.75
N LEU A 357 -13.29 -5.83 1.26
CA LEU A 357 -12.57 -4.87 2.09
C LEU A 357 -13.50 -3.77 2.65
N GLU A 358 -14.48 -3.29 1.89
CA GLU A 358 -15.41 -2.25 2.34
C GLU A 358 -16.51 -2.76 3.27
N THR A 359 -16.92 -4.02 3.12
CA THR A 359 -18.11 -4.56 3.79
C THR A 359 -17.82 -5.72 4.75
N GLY A 360 -16.61 -6.27 4.72
CA GLY A 360 -16.24 -7.49 5.44
C GLY A 360 -15.85 -7.29 6.91
N GLY A 361 -15.66 -6.06 7.39
CA GLY A 361 -15.24 -5.79 8.77
C GLY A 361 -13.89 -6.45 9.12
N LEU A 362 -12.95 -6.43 8.18
CA LEU A 362 -11.69 -7.14 8.29
C LEU A 362 -10.75 -6.42 9.27
N LYS A 363 -9.98 -7.20 10.03
CA LYS A 363 -8.83 -6.71 10.78
C LYS A 363 -7.57 -7.10 10.03
N ILE A 364 -6.88 -6.10 9.48
CA ILE A 364 -5.63 -6.26 8.76
C ILE A 364 -4.49 -5.70 9.62
N THR A 365 -3.57 -6.56 10.03
CA THR A 365 -2.33 -6.17 10.72
C THR A 365 -1.18 -6.18 9.73
N THR A 366 -0.52 -5.04 9.60
CA THR A 366 0.64 -4.88 8.72
C THR A 366 1.94 -5.25 9.43
N THR A 367 3.02 -5.38 8.65
CA THR A 367 4.39 -5.54 9.16
C THR A 367 5.05 -4.20 9.48
N PHE A 368 4.45 -3.08 9.06
CA PHE A 368 5.03 -1.76 9.24
C PHE A 368 5.12 -1.38 10.71
N ARG A 369 6.32 -0.99 11.14
CA ARG A 369 6.57 -0.42 12.46
C ARG A 369 6.41 1.09 12.39
N LYS A 370 5.43 1.64 13.10
CA LYS A 370 5.06 3.06 12.99
C LYS A 370 6.22 4.00 13.31
N ASP A 371 6.97 3.71 14.37
CA ASP A 371 8.14 4.47 14.80
C ASP A 371 9.21 4.58 13.70
N LEU A 372 9.47 3.47 13.00
CA LEU A 372 10.43 3.44 11.90
C LEU A 372 9.89 4.09 10.64
N GLN A 373 8.62 3.86 10.35
CA GLN A 373 7.95 4.48 9.22
C GLN A 373 8.01 6.01 9.34
N ASP A 374 7.64 6.56 10.50
CA ASP A 374 7.72 8.00 10.80
C ASP A 374 9.17 8.51 10.67
N TYR A 375 10.16 7.66 11.01
CA TYR A 375 11.58 8.02 10.92
C TYR A 375 12.12 8.04 9.49
N THR A 376 11.52 7.33 8.53
CA THR A 376 12.00 7.32 7.13
C THR A 376 12.09 8.74 6.54
N ASN A 377 11.04 9.55 6.71
CA ASN A 377 11.02 10.94 6.24
C ASN A 377 12.06 11.81 6.95
N LYS A 378 12.25 11.61 8.25
CA LYS A 378 13.25 12.32 9.04
C LYS A 378 14.65 12.01 8.54
N ALA A 379 14.97 10.73 8.34
CA ALA A 379 16.27 10.28 7.83
C ALA A 379 16.56 10.86 6.43
N VAL A 380 15.60 10.78 5.50
CA VAL A 380 15.78 11.32 4.14
C VAL A 380 15.92 12.85 4.16
N SER A 381 15.10 13.55 4.95
CA SER A 381 15.18 15.01 5.09
C SER A 381 16.54 15.45 5.68
N GLN A 382 17.01 14.76 6.71
CA GLN A 382 18.32 14.99 7.31
C GLN A 382 19.44 14.78 6.29
N ILE A 383 19.43 13.65 5.57
CA ILE A 383 20.44 13.34 4.55
C ILE A 383 20.44 14.38 3.42
N ARG A 384 19.26 14.81 2.97
CA ARG A 384 19.15 15.91 1.99
C ARG A 384 19.82 17.18 2.48
N LYS A 385 19.49 17.61 3.70
CA LYS A 385 20.01 18.86 4.28
C LYS A 385 21.53 18.80 4.47
N GLN A 386 22.03 17.72 5.04
CA GLN A 386 23.47 17.53 5.29
C GLN A 386 24.31 17.57 3.99
N ASN A 387 23.73 17.12 2.88
CA ASN A 387 24.43 16.99 1.60
C ASN A 387 24.04 18.06 0.57
N GLY A 388 23.23 19.06 0.95
CA GLY A 388 22.79 20.13 0.04
C GLY A 388 21.99 19.64 -1.17
N LEU A 389 21.20 18.57 -1.01
CA LEU A 389 20.54 17.88 -2.12
C LEU A 389 19.21 18.56 -2.50
N LYS A 390 19.05 18.84 -3.79
CA LYS A 390 17.85 19.45 -4.37
C LYS A 390 16.71 18.44 -4.57
N ASN A 391 15.49 18.94 -4.81
CA ASN A 391 14.27 18.13 -4.92
C ASN A 391 14.21 17.25 -6.18
N ASP A 392 15.09 17.46 -7.17
CA ASP A 392 15.24 16.58 -8.35
C ASP A 392 15.95 15.26 -8.02
N ILE A 393 16.65 15.20 -6.88
CA ILE A 393 17.14 13.95 -6.31
C ILE A 393 15.96 13.20 -5.72
N GLN A 394 15.89 11.90 -5.95
CA GLN A 394 14.91 11.01 -5.39
C GLN A 394 15.60 10.00 -4.50
N PHE A 395 14.85 9.51 -3.51
CA PHE A 395 15.28 8.45 -2.62
C PHE A 395 14.22 7.36 -2.62
N GLY A 396 14.68 6.13 -2.48
CA GLY A 396 13.86 4.98 -2.14
C GLY A 396 14.56 4.20 -1.03
N LEU A 397 13.80 3.83 -0.01
CA LEU A 397 14.29 3.04 1.11
C LEU A 397 13.30 1.93 1.43
N ALA A 398 13.79 0.72 1.67
CA ALA A 398 12.97 -0.38 2.15
C ALA A 398 13.76 -1.19 3.17
N ALA A 399 13.11 -1.51 4.30
CA ALA A 399 13.68 -2.32 5.37
C ALA A 399 12.86 -3.58 5.57
N ILE A 400 13.52 -4.73 5.61
CA ILE A 400 12.90 -6.07 5.70
C ILE A 400 13.46 -6.82 6.89
N ASP A 401 12.57 -7.42 7.68
CA ASP A 401 12.95 -8.44 8.66
C ASP A 401 13.30 -9.75 7.91
N PRO A 402 14.56 -10.21 7.96
CA PRO A 402 14.97 -11.39 7.21
C PRO A 402 14.30 -12.69 7.68
N LYS A 403 13.84 -12.75 8.93
CA LYS A 403 13.21 -13.97 9.47
C LYS A 403 11.82 -14.20 8.88
N THR A 404 11.09 -13.11 8.65
CA THR A 404 9.70 -13.15 8.22
C THR A 404 9.54 -12.81 6.74
N GLY A 405 10.40 -11.98 6.17
CA GLY A 405 10.19 -11.35 4.86
C GLY A 405 9.30 -10.10 4.93
N GLY A 406 8.89 -9.68 6.12
CA GLY A 406 8.00 -8.54 6.31
C GLY A 406 8.73 -7.20 6.11
N VAL A 407 8.14 -6.32 5.31
CA VAL A 407 8.64 -4.95 5.12
C VAL A 407 8.25 -4.13 6.34
N VAL A 408 9.22 -3.76 7.18
CA VAL A 408 8.97 -3.07 8.45
C VAL A 408 8.95 -1.55 8.31
N ALA A 409 9.53 -1.01 7.24
CA ALA A 409 9.46 0.41 6.89
C ALA A 409 9.80 0.61 5.42
N ALA A 410 9.18 1.61 4.79
CA ALA A 410 9.43 1.94 3.38
C ALA A 410 9.24 3.43 3.10
N TYR A 411 10.15 4.03 2.33
CA TYR A 411 10.07 5.44 1.92
C TYR A 411 9.59 5.55 0.47
N GLY A 412 8.30 5.82 0.29
CA GLY A 412 7.69 6.02 -1.03
C GLY A 412 7.88 7.42 -1.62
N GLY A 413 8.11 8.43 -0.79
CA GLY A 413 8.27 9.81 -1.23
C GLY A 413 8.02 10.80 -0.10
N PRO A 414 8.05 12.12 -0.38
CA PRO A 414 7.90 13.15 0.65
C PRO A 414 6.45 13.37 1.11
N ASP A 415 5.46 13.16 0.22
CA ASP A 415 4.03 13.35 0.50
C ASP A 415 3.21 12.65 -0.59
N TYR A 416 2.44 11.63 -0.21
CA TYR A 416 1.61 10.84 -1.12
C TYR A 416 0.63 11.71 -1.92
N ARG A 417 0.12 12.79 -1.32
CA ARG A 417 -0.86 13.69 -1.95
C ARG A 417 -0.24 14.55 -3.06
N LYS A 418 1.09 14.65 -3.08
CA LYS A 418 1.86 15.38 -4.11
C LYS A 418 2.51 14.44 -5.11
N GLN A 419 2.89 13.24 -4.67
CA GLN A 419 3.52 12.21 -5.49
C GLN A 419 2.96 10.85 -5.08
N GLN A 420 2.01 10.30 -5.82
CA GLN A 420 1.47 8.97 -5.51
C GLN A 420 2.42 7.83 -5.93
N PHE A 421 3.38 8.11 -6.82
CA PHE A 421 4.39 7.14 -7.24
C PHE A 421 5.31 6.76 -6.07
N ASP A 422 5.35 5.47 -5.74
CA ASP A 422 6.10 4.92 -4.61
C ASP A 422 7.53 4.57 -5.02
N ASN A 423 8.48 5.37 -4.58
CA ASN A 423 9.90 5.16 -4.84
C ASN A 423 10.48 3.87 -4.25
N SER A 424 9.91 3.31 -3.18
CA SER A 424 10.41 2.11 -2.52
C SER A 424 9.94 0.81 -3.18
N PHE A 425 8.70 0.77 -3.68
CA PHE A 425 8.12 -0.40 -4.35
C PHE A 425 8.15 -0.30 -5.88
N GLN A 426 7.93 0.90 -6.44
CA GLN A 426 7.78 1.13 -7.88
C GLN A 426 9.01 1.82 -8.50
N GLY A 427 9.84 2.49 -7.71
CA GLY A 427 11.05 3.18 -8.14
C GLY A 427 12.13 2.25 -8.67
N LYS A 428 11.95 1.74 -9.89
CA LYS A 428 12.91 0.85 -10.56
C LYS A 428 14.05 1.67 -11.14
N VAL A 429 15.27 1.40 -10.67
CA VAL A 429 16.53 1.92 -11.23
C VAL A 429 17.61 0.83 -11.17
N GLN A 430 18.66 0.97 -11.96
CA GLN A 430 19.70 -0.06 -12.03
C GLN A 430 20.44 -0.20 -10.69
N PRO A 431 20.47 -1.39 -10.06
CA PRO A 431 21.16 -1.61 -8.78
C PRO A 431 22.68 -1.55 -8.92
N GLY A 432 23.21 -1.64 -10.14
CA GLY A 432 24.64 -1.61 -10.41
C GLY A 432 25.38 -2.74 -9.68
N SER A 433 26.58 -2.43 -9.18
CA SER A 433 27.42 -3.37 -8.42
C SER A 433 26.77 -4.01 -7.18
N SER A 434 25.58 -3.58 -6.73
CA SER A 434 24.84 -4.30 -5.67
C SER A 434 24.18 -5.60 -6.16
N PHE A 435 24.23 -5.91 -7.46
CA PHE A 435 23.85 -7.21 -8.03
C PHE A 435 24.95 -8.28 -7.89
N LYS A 436 26.22 -7.86 -7.77
CA LYS A 436 27.40 -8.75 -7.69
C LYS A 436 27.31 -9.86 -6.63
N PRO A 437 26.71 -9.65 -5.44
CA PRO A 437 26.54 -10.73 -4.47
C PRO A 437 25.72 -11.92 -4.98
N ILE A 438 24.82 -11.74 -5.94
CA ILE A 438 24.07 -12.83 -6.58
C ILE A 438 25.03 -13.71 -7.40
N VAL A 439 25.96 -13.09 -8.12
CA VAL A 439 27.01 -13.80 -8.88
C VAL A 439 27.96 -14.52 -7.94
N LEU A 440 28.33 -13.88 -6.83
CA LEU A 440 29.14 -14.51 -5.78
C LEU A 440 28.43 -15.73 -5.17
N ALA A 441 27.16 -15.60 -4.82
CA ALA A 441 26.35 -16.70 -4.29
C ALA A 441 26.26 -17.86 -5.29
N THR A 442 26.06 -17.55 -6.57
CA THR A 442 26.06 -18.56 -7.65
C THR A 442 27.38 -19.32 -7.71
N ALA A 443 28.52 -18.63 -7.60
CA ALA A 443 29.83 -19.26 -7.60
C ALA A 443 30.04 -20.17 -6.38
N LEU A 444 29.70 -19.67 -5.19
CA LEU A 444 29.83 -20.41 -3.94
C LEU A 444 28.92 -21.65 -3.90
N ASP A 445 27.69 -21.53 -4.41
CA ASP A 445 26.71 -22.61 -4.54
C ASP A 445 27.18 -23.71 -5.51
N GLN A 446 27.95 -23.33 -6.54
CA GLN A 446 28.65 -24.28 -7.43
C GLN A 446 29.93 -24.87 -6.82
N GLY A 447 30.22 -24.61 -5.53
CA GLY A 447 31.38 -25.16 -4.84
C GLY A 447 32.70 -24.43 -5.16
N ILE A 448 32.66 -23.19 -5.63
CA ILE A 448 33.88 -22.38 -5.85
C ILE A 448 34.24 -21.65 -4.56
N SER A 449 35.46 -21.83 -4.07
CA SER A 449 35.91 -21.23 -2.81
C SER A 449 36.08 -19.71 -2.91
N LEU A 450 35.82 -19.00 -1.79
CA LEU A 450 36.14 -17.57 -1.63
C LEU A 450 37.61 -17.22 -1.90
N ARG A 451 38.51 -18.21 -1.75
CA ARG A 451 39.95 -18.06 -1.99
C ARG A 451 40.32 -18.12 -3.48
N THR A 452 39.39 -18.50 -4.34
CA THR A 452 39.58 -18.51 -5.80
C THR A 452 39.94 -17.11 -6.29
N THR A 453 41.00 -17.04 -7.09
CA THR A 453 41.56 -15.80 -7.63
C THR A 453 41.11 -15.55 -9.06
N MET A 454 40.82 -14.29 -9.36
CA MET A 454 40.35 -13.80 -10.65
C MET A 454 41.26 -12.68 -11.16
N ASP A 455 41.41 -12.61 -12.48
CA ASP A 455 42.08 -11.49 -13.15
C ASP A 455 41.17 -10.25 -13.12
N GLY A 456 41.56 -9.28 -12.30
CA GLY A 456 40.95 -7.97 -12.16
C GLY A 456 41.71 -6.88 -12.89
N THR A 457 42.38 -7.19 -14.01
CA THR A 457 43.03 -6.19 -14.86
C THR A 457 42.06 -5.04 -15.19
N TYR A 458 42.56 -3.80 -15.16
CA TYR A 458 41.76 -2.57 -15.25
C TYR A 458 40.81 -2.54 -16.46
N LYS A 459 41.30 -2.97 -17.63
CA LYS A 459 40.53 -3.03 -18.88
C LYS A 459 40.65 -4.42 -19.49
N ARG A 460 39.53 -5.08 -19.74
CA ARG A 460 39.49 -6.43 -20.33
C ARG A 460 38.39 -6.51 -21.39
N THR A 461 38.64 -7.28 -22.44
CA THR A 461 37.60 -7.68 -23.40
C THR A 461 37.09 -9.06 -23.00
N ILE A 462 35.81 -9.16 -22.67
CA ILE A 462 35.15 -10.38 -22.23
C ILE A 462 33.94 -10.61 -23.11
N ASN A 463 33.86 -11.78 -23.74
CA ASN A 463 32.78 -12.14 -24.67
C ASN A 463 32.52 -11.04 -25.74
N GLY A 464 33.59 -10.52 -26.34
CA GLY A 464 33.53 -9.49 -27.40
C GLY A 464 33.27 -8.05 -26.93
N ALA A 465 32.98 -7.81 -25.65
CA ALA A 465 32.72 -6.47 -25.11
C ALA A 465 33.86 -5.99 -24.19
N SER A 466 34.19 -4.69 -24.26
CA SER A 466 35.20 -4.06 -23.41
C SER A 466 34.60 -3.61 -22.08
N PHE A 467 35.22 -4.00 -20.97
CA PHE A 467 34.85 -3.59 -19.62
C PHE A 467 36.01 -2.90 -18.92
N THR A 468 35.70 -1.93 -18.05
CA THR A 468 36.68 -1.23 -17.23
C THR A 468 36.30 -1.24 -15.75
N ASN A 469 37.31 -1.29 -14.91
CA ASN A 469 37.20 -1.03 -13.48
C ASN A 469 37.02 0.48 -13.22
N ASP A 470 36.61 0.84 -12.01
CA ASP A 470 36.29 2.23 -11.65
C ASP A 470 37.56 3.08 -11.51
N SER A 471 38.62 2.45 -10.98
CA SER A 471 39.94 3.08 -10.85
C SER A 471 41.02 2.35 -11.64
N ARG A 472 41.95 3.10 -12.24
CA ARG A 472 43.16 2.53 -12.89
C ARG A 472 44.06 1.75 -11.92
N SER A 473 43.99 2.03 -10.62
CA SER A 473 44.72 1.27 -9.59
C SER A 473 44.12 -0.11 -9.34
N GLU A 474 42.87 -0.35 -9.73
CA GLU A 474 42.21 -1.65 -9.66
C GLU A 474 42.72 -2.53 -10.82
N ASN A 475 43.97 -2.97 -10.69
CA ASN A 475 44.67 -3.68 -11.74
C ASN A 475 45.55 -4.79 -11.15
N GLY A 476 45.05 -6.01 -11.10
CA GLY A 476 45.75 -7.12 -10.48
C GLY A 476 44.91 -8.38 -10.36
N VAL A 477 45.41 -9.32 -9.56
CA VAL A 477 44.71 -10.59 -9.26
C VAL A 477 44.13 -10.51 -7.85
N TYR A 478 42.84 -10.80 -7.73
CA TYR A 478 42.09 -10.69 -6.48
C TYR A 478 41.34 -11.97 -6.20
N ASN A 479 41.31 -12.42 -4.94
CA ASN A 479 40.38 -13.49 -4.55
C ASN A 479 38.93 -12.99 -4.51
N LEU A 480 37.96 -13.90 -4.48
CA LEU A 480 36.52 -13.54 -4.51
C LEU A 480 36.15 -12.57 -3.38
N LYS A 481 36.71 -12.74 -2.18
CA LYS A 481 36.50 -11.83 -1.05
C LYS A 481 37.04 -10.42 -1.33
N GLN A 482 38.27 -10.30 -1.84
CA GLN A 482 38.90 -9.02 -2.18
C GLN A 482 38.16 -8.31 -3.32
N MET A 483 37.83 -9.01 -4.40
CA MET A 483 37.10 -8.41 -5.52
C MET A 483 35.68 -8.01 -5.15
N THR A 484 35.06 -8.68 -4.16
CA THR A 484 33.77 -8.26 -3.57
C THR A 484 33.94 -6.95 -2.81
N ALA A 485 34.94 -6.87 -1.93
CA ALA A 485 35.23 -5.70 -1.09
C ALA A 485 35.56 -4.45 -1.93
N MET A 486 36.39 -4.62 -2.95
CA MET A 486 36.81 -3.56 -3.88
C MET A 486 35.86 -3.37 -5.06
N SER A 487 34.88 -4.26 -5.23
CA SER A 487 33.87 -4.16 -6.30
C SER A 487 34.45 -4.21 -7.73
N ILE A 488 35.47 -5.04 -7.99
CA ILE A 488 36.20 -5.11 -9.28
C ILE A 488 35.28 -5.56 -10.43
N ASN A 489 35.03 -4.69 -11.41
CA ASN A 489 34.07 -4.94 -12.50
C ASN A 489 34.52 -6.07 -13.44
N THR A 490 35.74 -5.99 -13.96
CA THR A 490 36.23 -6.92 -14.98
C THR A 490 36.26 -8.35 -14.48
N ALA A 491 36.69 -8.56 -13.23
CA ALA A 491 36.69 -9.86 -12.57
C ALA A 491 35.26 -10.42 -12.36
N TYR A 492 34.27 -9.58 -12.05
CA TYR A 492 32.88 -10.05 -11.86
C TYR A 492 32.18 -10.41 -13.16
N VAL A 493 32.45 -9.68 -14.24
CA VAL A 493 31.94 -10.04 -15.57
C VAL A 493 32.50 -11.39 -15.98
N ASP A 494 33.81 -11.60 -15.81
CA ASP A 494 34.48 -12.89 -16.08
C ASP A 494 33.93 -14.00 -15.19
N LEU A 495 33.76 -13.76 -13.88
CA LEU A 495 33.16 -14.73 -12.96
C LEU A 495 31.76 -15.14 -13.43
N GLY A 496 30.92 -14.18 -13.82
CA GLY A 496 29.59 -14.43 -14.36
C GLY A 496 29.59 -15.31 -15.62
N GLN A 497 30.59 -15.15 -16.49
CA GLN A 497 30.77 -16.05 -17.64
C GLN A 497 31.16 -17.47 -17.18
N LYS A 498 32.12 -17.59 -16.25
CA LYS A 498 32.62 -18.88 -15.75
C LYS A 498 31.55 -19.71 -15.04
N VAL A 499 30.67 -19.06 -14.27
CA VAL A 499 29.56 -19.73 -13.57
C VAL A 499 28.30 -19.86 -14.42
N GLN A 500 28.36 -19.37 -15.67
CA GLN A 500 27.29 -19.28 -16.66
C GLN A 500 26.17 -18.31 -16.25
N LEU A 501 25.89 -17.31 -17.10
CA LEU A 501 24.88 -16.29 -16.81
C LEU A 501 23.46 -16.85 -16.62
N ALA A 502 23.15 -18.02 -17.19
CA ALA A 502 21.88 -18.70 -16.94
C ALA A 502 21.69 -19.05 -15.46
N ASN A 503 22.73 -19.58 -14.81
CA ASN A 503 22.70 -19.90 -13.38
C ASN A 503 22.58 -18.64 -12.52
N VAL A 504 23.21 -17.53 -12.95
CA VAL A 504 23.07 -16.23 -12.29
C VAL A 504 21.63 -15.72 -12.36
N VAL A 505 20.97 -15.84 -13.51
CA VAL A 505 19.56 -15.47 -13.68
C VAL A 505 18.65 -16.34 -12.81
N ASP A 506 18.91 -17.65 -12.73
CA ASP A 506 18.10 -18.54 -11.91
C ASP A 506 18.31 -18.30 -10.42
N MET A 507 19.55 -18.02 -10.00
CA MET A 507 19.86 -17.61 -8.63
C MET A 507 19.16 -16.29 -8.28
N ALA A 508 19.19 -15.29 -9.17
CA ALA A 508 18.49 -14.03 -8.98
C ALA A 508 16.98 -14.23 -8.74
N LYS A 509 16.33 -15.11 -9.51
CA LYS A 509 14.91 -15.45 -9.33
C LYS A 509 14.66 -16.17 -8.00
N LYS A 510 15.50 -17.15 -7.63
CA LYS A 510 15.42 -17.85 -6.33
C LYS A 510 15.52 -16.91 -5.14
N MET A 511 16.29 -15.83 -5.28
CA MET A 511 16.48 -14.79 -4.27
C MET A 511 15.40 -13.68 -4.32
N GLY A 512 14.39 -13.80 -5.19
CA GLY A 512 13.23 -12.90 -5.19
C GLY A 512 13.25 -11.77 -6.21
N ILE A 513 14.15 -11.79 -7.20
CA ILE A 513 14.02 -10.88 -8.36
C ILE A 513 12.86 -11.36 -9.25
N PRO A 514 11.84 -10.52 -9.53
CA PRO A 514 10.73 -10.92 -10.38
C PRO A 514 11.19 -11.42 -11.75
N LYS A 515 10.60 -12.51 -12.23
CA LYS A 515 10.97 -13.17 -13.49
C LYS A 515 10.85 -12.27 -14.73
N ASP A 516 9.97 -11.29 -14.68
CA ASP A 516 9.66 -10.31 -15.73
C ASP A 516 10.46 -9.01 -15.58
N THR A 517 11.47 -9.00 -14.70
CA THR A 517 12.34 -7.85 -14.49
C THR A 517 13.10 -7.52 -15.78
N PRO A 518 13.00 -6.27 -16.29
CA PRO A 518 13.71 -5.86 -17.50
C PRO A 518 15.22 -6.12 -17.40
N ASN A 519 15.81 -6.57 -18.51
CA ASN A 519 17.22 -6.90 -18.67
C ASN A 519 17.74 -8.06 -17.78
N LEU A 520 16.88 -8.80 -17.09
CA LEU A 520 17.27 -10.05 -16.42
C LEU A 520 17.43 -11.18 -17.45
N SER A 521 18.52 -11.15 -18.21
CA SER A 521 18.79 -12.08 -19.33
C SER A 521 20.21 -12.62 -19.30
N ASN A 522 20.35 -13.91 -19.62
CA ASN A 522 21.64 -14.59 -19.76
C ASN A 522 22.40 -14.19 -21.04
N THR A 523 21.78 -13.44 -21.96
CA THR A 523 22.41 -12.92 -23.18
C THR A 523 23.18 -11.62 -22.96
N ILE A 524 23.01 -10.98 -21.80
CA ILE A 524 23.61 -9.69 -21.50
C ILE A 524 24.93 -9.92 -20.75
N THR A 525 26.06 -9.81 -21.43
CA THR A 525 27.40 -10.00 -20.84
C THR A 525 27.63 -9.12 -19.60
N SER A 526 27.06 -7.92 -19.57
CA SER A 526 27.14 -6.98 -18.44
C SER A 526 26.19 -7.27 -17.28
N LEU A 527 25.38 -8.33 -17.32
CA LEU A 527 24.45 -8.70 -16.25
C LEU A 527 25.10 -8.71 -14.84
N PRO A 528 26.33 -9.24 -14.65
CA PRO A 528 27.01 -9.19 -13.34
C PRO A 528 27.21 -7.79 -12.75
N LEU A 529 27.12 -6.75 -13.59
CA LEU A 529 27.22 -5.34 -13.18
C LEU A 529 25.87 -4.72 -12.81
N GLY A 530 24.77 -5.48 -12.85
CA GLY A 530 23.46 -5.06 -12.34
C GLY A 530 22.71 -4.08 -13.24
N VAL A 531 22.62 -4.37 -14.54
CA VAL A 531 21.93 -3.56 -15.57
C VAL A 531 20.40 -3.78 -15.61
N ILE A 532 19.86 -4.48 -14.62
CA ILE A 532 18.43 -4.78 -14.46
C ILE A 532 17.67 -3.60 -13.85
N ASP A 533 16.35 -3.54 -14.04
CA ASP A 533 15.50 -2.52 -13.40
C ASP A 533 14.90 -3.03 -12.09
N ALA A 534 15.53 -2.71 -10.95
CA ALA A 534 15.11 -3.19 -9.62
C ALA A 534 14.63 -2.06 -8.72
N SER A 535 13.63 -2.33 -7.88
CA SER A 535 13.19 -1.40 -6.83
C SER A 535 13.94 -1.64 -5.52
N PRO A 536 13.94 -0.66 -4.60
CA PRO A 536 14.51 -0.82 -3.26
C PRO A 536 14.00 -2.04 -2.50
N VAL A 537 12.69 -2.31 -2.54
CA VAL A 537 12.15 -3.49 -1.88
C VAL A 537 12.64 -4.80 -2.51
N THR A 538 12.78 -4.86 -3.84
CA THR A 538 13.32 -6.05 -4.53
C THR A 538 14.76 -6.31 -4.09
N MET A 539 15.61 -5.28 -4.04
CA MET A 539 16.99 -5.46 -3.61
C MET A 539 17.11 -5.78 -2.11
N ALA A 540 16.25 -5.21 -1.25
CA ALA A 540 16.17 -5.63 0.15
C ALA A 540 15.74 -7.10 0.28
N SER A 541 14.81 -7.57 -0.55
CA SER A 541 14.33 -8.95 -0.58
C SER A 541 15.43 -9.94 -1.01
N VAL A 542 16.26 -9.55 -1.97
CA VAL A 542 17.46 -10.34 -2.33
C VAL A 542 18.39 -10.48 -1.13
N TYR A 543 18.67 -9.38 -0.43
CA TYR A 543 19.63 -9.38 0.67
C TYR A 543 19.08 -10.04 1.94
N SER A 544 17.76 -10.08 2.12
CA SER A 544 17.12 -10.83 3.19
C SER A 544 17.43 -12.33 3.08
N THR A 545 17.59 -12.85 1.86
CA THR A 545 18.00 -14.24 1.62
C THR A 545 19.37 -14.56 2.22
N PHE A 546 20.35 -13.65 2.10
CA PHE A 546 21.65 -13.83 2.76
C PHE A 546 21.54 -13.78 4.28
N ALA A 547 20.86 -12.76 4.80
CA ALA A 547 20.66 -12.58 6.23
C ALA A 547 19.88 -13.73 6.89
N ALA A 548 19.03 -14.42 6.12
CA ALA A 548 18.24 -15.58 6.54
C ALA A 548 18.91 -16.94 6.27
N GLY A 549 20.23 -16.96 6.02
CA GLY A 549 20.97 -18.21 5.85
C GLY A 549 20.62 -18.95 4.55
N GLY A 550 20.31 -18.22 3.48
CA GLY A 550 19.95 -18.78 2.17
C GLY A 550 18.46 -19.07 1.98
N LYS A 551 17.62 -18.80 2.99
CA LYS A 551 16.16 -18.97 2.92
C LYS A 551 15.48 -17.69 2.45
N HIS A 552 14.89 -17.73 1.27
CA HIS A 552 14.12 -16.62 0.71
C HIS A 552 12.66 -16.64 1.20
N ARG A 553 12.11 -15.46 1.47
CA ARG A 553 10.66 -15.21 1.64
C ARG A 553 10.28 -14.00 0.84
N ASP A 554 9.14 -14.08 0.16
CA ASP A 554 8.61 -12.95 -0.60
C ASP A 554 8.39 -11.75 0.32
N ALA A 555 8.84 -10.58 -0.13
CA ALA A 555 8.61 -9.33 0.56
C ALA A 555 7.11 -9.01 0.61
N HIS A 556 6.59 -8.81 1.82
CA HIS A 556 5.17 -8.55 2.05
C HIS A 556 4.94 -7.48 3.10
N VAL A 557 3.75 -6.90 3.12
CA VAL A 557 3.35 -5.86 4.10
C VAL A 557 2.25 -6.31 5.06
N ILE A 558 1.59 -7.43 4.78
CA ILE A 558 0.50 -7.98 5.60
C ILE A 558 1.06 -9.05 6.55
N ALA A 559 0.99 -8.82 7.85
CA ALA A 559 1.33 -9.82 8.85
C ALA A 559 0.17 -10.79 9.11
N LYS A 560 -1.07 -10.28 9.11
CA LYS A 560 -2.28 -11.04 9.47
C LYS A 560 -3.54 -10.41 8.89
N VAL A 561 -4.50 -11.25 8.48
CA VAL A 561 -5.86 -10.83 8.11
C VAL A 561 -6.87 -11.73 8.81
N THR A 562 -7.84 -11.15 9.52
CA THR A 562 -8.92 -11.90 10.18
C THR A 562 -10.25 -11.19 10.05
N ASP A 563 -11.34 -11.88 10.40
CA ASP A 563 -12.61 -11.23 10.69
C ASP A 563 -12.51 -10.41 12.00
N ASN A 564 -13.61 -9.73 12.32
CA ASN A 564 -13.73 -8.93 13.54
C ASN A 564 -13.59 -9.72 14.85
N ARG A 565 -13.85 -11.04 14.82
CA ARG A 565 -13.71 -11.97 15.94
C ARG A 565 -12.33 -12.62 16.00
N GLY A 566 -11.42 -12.26 15.11
CA GLY A 566 -10.05 -12.78 15.07
C GLY A 566 -9.93 -14.15 14.38
N ARG A 567 -10.95 -14.59 13.65
CA ARG A 567 -10.96 -15.88 12.93
C ARG A 567 -10.42 -15.70 11.51
N ALA A 568 -9.83 -16.76 10.95
CA ALA A 568 -9.42 -16.78 9.55
C ALA A 568 -10.61 -16.53 8.63
N ILE A 569 -10.36 -15.88 7.50
CA ILE A 569 -11.39 -15.53 6.51
C ILE A 569 -11.23 -16.37 5.24
N MET A 570 -12.34 -16.51 4.51
CA MET A 570 -12.31 -17.00 3.14
C MET A 570 -12.04 -15.81 2.21
N ASN A 571 -11.15 -15.97 1.24
CA ASN A 571 -11.01 -14.99 0.16
C ASN A 571 -12.12 -15.14 -0.90
N ASN A 572 -12.09 -14.30 -1.93
CA ASN A 572 -13.09 -14.33 -3.01
C ASN A 572 -13.09 -15.65 -3.83
N ASP A 573 -11.99 -16.41 -3.80
CA ASP A 573 -11.86 -17.72 -4.46
C ASP A 573 -12.26 -18.89 -3.54
N HIS A 574 -12.92 -18.62 -2.41
CA HIS A 574 -13.29 -19.61 -1.39
C HIS A 574 -12.09 -20.39 -0.81
N LYS A 575 -10.92 -19.74 -0.71
CA LYS A 575 -9.76 -20.27 0.00
C LYS A 575 -9.68 -19.70 1.42
N LEU A 576 -9.52 -20.58 2.41
CA LEU A 576 -9.30 -20.19 3.80
C LEU A 576 -7.89 -19.61 3.99
N LEU A 577 -7.80 -18.37 4.46
CA LEU A 577 -6.55 -17.65 4.71
C LEU A 577 -6.06 -17.85 6.16
N GLU A 578 -5.79 -19.10 6.54
CA GLU A 578 -5.18 -19.41 7.85
C GLU A 578 -3.65 -19.23 7.82
N LYS A 579 -3.03 -19.60 6.70
CA LYS A 579 -1.61 -19.41 6.43
C LYS A 579 -1.41 -18.53 5.20
N LEU A 580 -0.51 -17.57 5.32
CA LEU A 580 -0.22 -16.62 4.25
C LEU A 580 0.93 -17.14 3.37
N PRO A 581 0.98 -16.80 2.07
CA PRO A 581 1.92 -17.40 1.11
C PRO A 581 3.40 -17.27 1.52
N TRP A 582 3.78 -16.12 2.08
CA TRP A 582 5.15 -15.78 2.49
C TRP A 582 5.62 -16.48 3.78
N GLN A 583 4.75 -17.18 4.51
CA GLN A 583 5.17 -17.89 5.73
C GLN A 583 6.08 -19.09 5.42
N LYS A 584 5.95 -19.67 4.22
CA LYS A 584 6.80 -20.77 3.78
C LYS A 584 8.00 -20.23 3.00
N PRO A 585 9.25 -20.43 3.49
CA PRO A 585 10.43 -20.03 2.73
C PRO A 585 10.70 -20.96 1.55
N THR A 586 11.45 -20.42 0.58
CA THR A 586 12.13 -21.17 -0.47
C THR A 586 13.62 -21.13 -0.22
N THR A 587 14.32 -22.27 -0.28
CA THR A 587 15.79 -22.28 -0.17
C THR A 587 16.41 -21.88 -1.50
N ALA A 588 17.22 -20.81 -1.50
CA ALA A 588 17.97 -20.37 -2.66
C ALA A 588 19.34 -21.06 -2.76
N PHE A 589 20.04 -21.15 -1.63
CA PHE A 589 21.34 -21.81 -1.42
C PHE A 589 21.49 -22.20 0.05
N ASP A 590 22.50 -23.00 0.37
CA ASP A 590 22.73 -23.50 1.74
C ASP A 590 23.30 -22.44 2.69
N GLU A 591 23.13 -22.67 4.01
CA GLU A 591 23.58 -21.75 5.06
C GLU A 591 25.09 -21.47 5.02
N GLY A 592 25.90 -22.45 4.64
CA GLY A 592 27.35 -22.27 4.46
C GLY A 592 27.68 -21.28 3.34
N VAL A 593 26.95 -21.34 2.22
CA VAL A 593 27.07 -20.37 1.12
C VAL A 593 26.69 -18.98 1.59
N ALA A 594 25.62 -18.88 2.39
CA ALA A 594 25.21 -17.61 3.00
C ALA A 594 26.29 -17.04 3.93
N ALA A 595 26.91 -17.87 4.78
CA ALA A 595 27.97 -17.45 5.70
C ALA A 595 29.23 -16.96 4.96
N ASP A 596 29.66 -17.66 3.91
CA ASP A 596 30.79 -17.25 3.08
C ASP A 596 30.50 -15.97 2.29
N ALA A 597 29.31 -15.85 1.68
CA ALA A 597 28.89 -14.63 1.00
C ALA A 597 28.81 -13.44 1.97
N THR A 598 28.28 -13.67 3.18
CA THR A 598 28.23 -12.68 4.26
C THR A 598 29.64 -12.23 4.64
N ASN A 599 30.60 -13.14 4.78
CA ASN A 599 31.98 -12.81 5.11
C ASN A 599 32.65 -11.92 4.04
N ALA A 600 32.38 -12.18 2.76
CA ALA A 600 32.85 -11.33 1.67
C ALA A 600 32.19 -9.93 1.71
N MET A 601 30.89 -9.87 2.00
CA MET A 601 30.15 -8.61 2.12
C MET A 601 30.49 -7.80 3.39
N GLN A 602 30.92 -8.45 4.49
CA GLN A 602 31.48 -7.73 5.65
C GLN A 602 32.74 -6.96 5.25
N ALA A 603 33.59 -7.53 4.38
CA ALA A 603 34.82 -6.88 3.91
C ALA A 603 34.55 -5.58 3.13
N VAL A 604 33.37 -5.44 2.51
CA VAL A 604 32.93 -4.20 1.84
C VAL A 604 32.80 -3.06 2.85
N VAL A 605 32.29 -3.34 4.05
CA VAL A 605 32.07 -2.35 5.10
C VAL A 605 33.32 -2.13 5.95
N THR A 606 34.12 -3.17 6.21
CA THR A 606 35.31 -3.01 7.07
C THR A 606 36.51 -2.44 6.32
N SER A 607 36.72 -2.84 5.06
CA SER A 607 37.93 -2.49 4.29
C SER A 607 37.66 -1.95 2.88
N GLY A 608 36.43 -2.09 2.38
CA GLY A 608 36.10 -1.85 0.98
C GLY A 608 35.35 -0.55 0.69
N THR A 609 34.47 -0.61 -0.31
CA THR A 609 33.75 0.55 -0.85
C THR A 609 32.66 1.11 0.07
N GLY A 610 32.22 0.36 1.10
CA GLY A 610 31.06 0.65 1.92
C GLY A 610 31.36 1.15 3.35
N LYS A 611 32.58 1.63 3.63
CA LYS A 611 33.04 1.97 5.00
C LYS A 611 32.09 2.86 5.80
N ARG A 612 31.42 3.80 5.13
CA ARG A 612 30.49 4.75 5.78
C ARG A 612 29.23 4.09 6.34
N ALA A 613 28.89 2.87 5.90
CA ALA A 613 27.77 2.09 6.42
C ALA A 613 28.05 1.40 7.77
N SER A 614 29.27 1.52 8.31
CA SER A 614 29.63 0.91 9.60
C SER A 614 28.75 1.44 10.75
N LEU A 615 28.22 0.50 11.54
CA LEU A 615 27.42 0.73 12.75
C LEU A 615 28.25 0.59 14.04
N GLY A 616 29.57 0.69 13.95
CA GLY A 616 30.48 0.51 15.10
C GLY A 616 30.63 -0.97 15.45
N ALA A 617 30.32 -1.34 16.70
CA ALA A 617 30.50 -2.71 17.20
C ALA A 617 29.51 -3.72 16.57
N ARG A 618 28.39 -3.26 16.02
CA ARG A 618 27.41 -4.13 15.37
C ARG A 618 27.94 -4.56 13.99
N PRO A 619 28.04 -5.87 13.70
CA PRO A 619 28.54 -6.32 12.41
C PRO A 619 27.55 -6.00 11.31
N VAL A 620 28.07 -5.55 10.16
CA VAL A 620 27.29 -5.22 8.98
C VAL A 620 27.90 -5.92 7.78
N ALA A 621 27.06 -6.53 6.96
CA ALA A 621 27.40 -7.00 5.64
C ALA A 621 26.59 -6.19 4.61
N GLY A 622 27.18 -5.87 3.46
CA GLY A 622 26.44 -5.19 2.42
C GLY A 622 27.26 -4.96 1.16
N LYS A 623 26.68 -4.20 0.22
CA LYS A 623 27.33 -3.87 -1.04
C LYS A 623 26.89 -2.50 -1.54
N THR A 624 27.88 -1.75 -2.06
CA THR A 624 27.64 -0.54 -2.84
C THR A 624 27.20 -0.86 -4.27
N GLY A 625 26.28 -0.07 -4.80
CA GLY A 625 25.90 -0.04 -6.21
C GLY A 625 26.09 1.36 -6.78
N THR A 626 26.65 1.45 -7.97
CA THR A 626 26.81 2.68 -8.74
C THR A 626 26.72 2.30 -10.20
N THR A 627 25.89 3.01 -10.97
CA THR A 627 25.62 2.71 -12.38
C THR A 627 26.51 3.53 -13.30
N ASP A 628 26.59 3.09 -14.55
CA ASP A 628 27.17 3.89 -15.63
C ASP A 628 26.47 5.25 -15.74
N GLU A 629 27.23 6.26 -16.19
CA GLU A 629 26.84 7.68 -16.22
C GLU A 629 26.35 8.25 -14.88
N ASN A 630 26.56 7.52 -13.77
CA ASN A 630 26.13 7.88 -12.43
C ASN A 630 24.62 8.16 -12.32
N LYS A 631 23.77 7.41 -13.05
CA LYS A 631 22.30 7.62 -13.05
C LYS A 631 21.62 7.18 -11.74
N SER A 632 22.20 6.23 -11.01
CA SER A 632 21.75 5.88 -9.65
C SER A 632 22.88 5.36 -8.77
N ALA A 633 22.67 5.47 -7.46
CA ALA A 633 23.60 5.01 -6.43
C ALA A 633 22.85 4.29 -5.31
N TRP A 634 23.46 3.25 -4.77
CA TRP A 634 22.83 2.30 -3.87
C TRP A 634 23.76 1.87 -2.74
N PHE A 635 23.19 1.66 -1.57
CA PHE A 635 23.77 0.78 -0.56
C PHE A 635 22.70 -0.19 -0.09
N VAL A 636 22.98 -1.48 -0.21
CA VAL A 636 22.12 -2.53 0.32
C VAL A 636 22.92 -3.30 1.35
N GLY A 637 22.43 -3.35 2.58
CA GLY A 637 23.14 -3.97 3.69
C GLY A 637 22.21 -4.59 4.70
N TYR A 638 22.79 -5.36 5.60
CA TYR A 638 22.05 -6.07 6.62
C TYR A 638 22.91 -6.34 7.86
N THR A 639 22.20 -6.57 8.94
CA THR A 639 22.64 -7.25 10.16
C THR A 639 21.82 -8.55 10.28
N PRO A 640 22.08 -9.44 11.24
CA PRO A 640 21.21 -10.60 11.45
C PRO A 640 19.75 -10.23 11.77
N GLU A 641 19.51 -9.03 12.29
CA GLU A 641 18.19 -8.57 12.72
C GLU A 641 17.39 -7.81 11.65
N LEU A 642 18.05 -7.19 10.67
CA LEU A 642 17.36 -6.32 9.71
C LEU A 642 18.17 -6.11 8.43
N VAL A 643 17.48 -6.10 7.30
CA VAL A 643 18.02 -5.73 5.98
C VAL A 643 17.48 -4.36 5.59
N THR A 644 18.31 -3.48 5.04
CA THR A 644 17.88 -2.19 4.48
C THR A 644 18.54 -1.94 3.13
N SER A 645 17.71 -1.59 2.14
CA SER A 645 18.13 -1.05 0.86
C SER A 645 17.91 0.45 0.84
N ALA A 646 18.95 1.22 0.53
CA ALA A 646 18.89 2.67 0.32
C ALA A 646 19.35 2.99 -1.10
N ALA A 647 18.46 3.60 -1.88
CA ALA A 647 18.69 3.97 -3.26
C ALA A 647 18.53 5.48 -3.45
N MET A 648 19.27 6.04 -4.39
CA MET A 648 19.07 7.39 -4.88
C MET A 648 19.29 7.49 -6.38
N TRP A 649 18.55 8.39 -7.00
CA TRP A 649 18.68 8.71 -8.42
C TRP A 649 18.26 10.16 -8.65
N ARG A 650 18.55 10.69 -9.83
CA ARG A 650 18.10 12.03 -10.22
C ARG A 650 17.08 11.94 -11.34
N GLN A 651 16.02 12.74 -11.25
CA GLN A 651 15.04 12.87 -12.30
C GLN A 651 14.63 14.32 -12.51
N ASP A 652 14.43 14.71 -13.77
CA ASP A 652 13.82 16.01 -14.07
C ASP A 652 12.30 15.99 -13.81
N LYS A 653 11.64 17.15 -14.00
CA LYS A 653 10.20 17.31 -13.77
C LYS A 653 9.34 16.42 -14.67
N ASN A 654 9.89 15.95 -15.80
CA ASN A 654 9.21 15.06 -16.74
C ASN A 654 9.47 13.58 -16.41
N GLY A 655 10.22 13.28 -15.34
CA GLY A 655 10.57 11.93 -14.92
C GLY A 655 11.80 11.35 -15.62
N ASN A 656 12.48 12.10 -16.50
CA ASN A 656 13.65 11.57 -17.20
C ASN A 656 14.85 11.47 -16.25
N ARG A 657 15.54 10.32 -16.30
CA ARG A 657 16.76 10.08 -15.51
C ARG A 657 17.87 11.03 -15.94
N LYS A 658 18.58 11.57 -14.96
CA LYS A 658 19.76 12.43 -15.14
C LYS A 658 20.94 11.87 -14.34
N SER A 659 22.13 12.30 -14.70
CA SER A 659 23.35 11.95 -13.96
C SER A 659 23.36 12.58 -12.56
N LEU A 660 23.91 11.84 -11.59
CA LEU A 660 24.23 12.29 -10.24
C LEU A 660 25.59 13.02 -10.16
N ILE A 661 26.29 13.21 -11.28
CA ILE A 661 27.51 14.04 -11.34
C ILE A 661 27.18 15.48 -10.94
N GLY A 662 28.03 16.07 -10.08
CA GLY A 662 27.89 17.44 -9.61
C GLY A 662 26.68 17.70 -8.72
N VAL A 663 26.13 16.65 -8.08
CA VAL A 663 24.99 16.77 -7.17
C VAL A 663 25.48 17.07 -5.74
N GLY A 664 24.91 18.12 -5.14
CA GLY A 664 25.32 18.57 -3.81
C GLY A 664 26.79 19.01 -3.81
N SER A 665 27.56 18.53 -2.83
CA SER A 665 29.01 18.73 -2.75
C SER A 665 29.83 17.63 -3.44
N TYR A 666 29.20 16.71 -4.16
CA TYR A 666 29.87 15.55 -4.75
C TYR A 666 30.17 15.77 -6.24
N SER A 667 31.43 15.57 -6.63
CA SER A 667 31.81 15.45 -8.04
C SER A 667 31.16 14.23 -8.69
N GLN A 668 31.10 13.11 -7.96
CA GLN A 668 30.40 11.89 -8.32
C GLN A 668 29.82 11.23 -7.06
N VAL A 669 28.58 10.75 -7.14
CA VAL A 669 27.93 10.07 -6.02
C VAL A 669 28.13 8.57 -6.13
N TYR A 670 28.71 7.94 -5.12
CA TYR A 670 28.86 6.49 -5.07
C TYR A 670 27.88 5.89 -4.08
N GLY A 671 27.64 4.58 -4.21
CA GLY A 671 26.87 3.84 -3.21
C GLY A 671 27.45 3.96 -1.79
N GLY A 672 28.76 4.13 -1.67
CA GLY A 672 29.47 4.31 -0.41
C GLY A 672 29.38 5.71 0.19
N THR A 673 28.72 6.69 -0.45
CA THR A 673 28.54 8.05 0.07
C THR A 673 27.15 8.24 0.66
N VAL A 674 26.26 8.98 -0.01
CA VAL A 674 24.93 9.36 0.46
C VAL A 674 24.04 8.13 0.76
N PRO A 675 23.99 7.07 -0.08
CA PRO A 675 23.19 5.89 0.22
C PRO A 675 23.67 5.14 1.48
N ALA A 676 24.98 5.00 1.67
CA ALA A 676 25.55 4.39 2.86
C ALA A 676 25.28 5.20 4.14
N ASP A 677 25.29 6.54 4.06
CA ASP A 677 24.92 7.42 5.18
C ASP A 677 23.43 7.30 5.51
N LEU A 678 22.56 7.23 4.50
CA LEU A 678 21.13 7.02 4.70
C LEU A 678 20.85 5.66 5.34
N PHE A 679 21.50 4.61 4.84
CA PHE A 679 21.46 3.26 5.45
C PHE A 679 21.88 3.33 6.92
N LYS A 680 23.04 3.92 7.22
CA LYS A 680 23.56 4.03 8.58
C LYS A 680 22.61 4.79 9.50
N THR A 681 22.12 5.95 9.06
CA THR A 681 21.19 6.80 9.81
C THR A 681 19.92 6.02 10.16
N PHE A 682 19.33 5.33 9.19
CA PHE A 682 18.13 4.53 9.41
C PHE A 682 18.40 3.32 10.32
N MET A 683 19.47 2.56 10.08
CA MET A 683 19.80 1.34 10.82
C MET A 683 20.18 1.60 12.28
N LEU A 684 20.85 2.72 12.58
CA LEU A 684 21.13 3.13 13.95
C LEU A 684 19.83 3.33 14.75
N LYS A 685 18.81 3.97 14.13
CA LYS A 685 17.50 4.10 14.76
C LYS A 685 16.76 2.77 14.85
N ALA A 686 16.77 2.00 13.76
CA ALA A 686 15.99 0.76 13.65
C ALA A 686 16.43 -0.36 14.60
N LEU A 687 17.69 -0.29 15.07
CA LEU A 687 18.34 -1.25 15.96
C LEU A 687 18.69 -0.65 17.33
N GLU A 688 18.22 0.56 17.63
CA GLU A 688 18.36 1.19 18.94
C GLU A 688 17.78 0.28 20.02
N GLY A 689 18.55 0.04 21.09
CA GLY A 689 18.15 -0.83 22.21
C GLY A 689 18.08 -2.33 21.90
N LYS A 690 18.42 -2.78 20.68
CA LYS A 690 18.49 -4.22 20.36
C LYS A 690 19.87 -4.80 20.69
N ASP A 691 19.90 -6.07 21.11
CA ASP A 691 21.14 -6.81 21.28
C ASP A 691 21.95 -6.90 19.98
N ILE A 692 23.27 -7.02 20.11
CA ILE A 692 24.19 -7.18 18.97
C ILE A 692 24.36 -8.68 18.69
N THR A 693 23.75 -9.16 17.61
CA THR A 693 23.96 -10.54 17.13
C THR A 693 25.15 -10.57 16.16
N GLN A 694 26.04 -11.56 16.34
CA GLN A 694 27.13 -11.81 15.40
C GLN A 694 26.64 -12.63 14.20
N PHE A 695 27.27 -12.43 13.04
CA PHE A 695 27.04 -13.33 11.90
C PHE A 695 27.66 -14.71 12.15
N PRO A 696 27.12 -15.77 11.54
CA PRO A 696 27.79 -17.07 11.50
C PRO A 696 29.21 -16.95 10.92
N PRO A 697 30.19 -17.70 11.45
CA PRO A 697 31.54 -17.71 10.88
C PRO A 697 31.53 -18.30 9.46
N PRO A 698 32.43 -17.86 8.56
CA PRO A 698 32.55 -18.45 7.24
C PRO A 698 32.96 -19.91 7.33
N VAL A 699 32.36 -20.76 6.49
CA VAL A 699 32.72 -22.18 6.39
C VAL A 699 33.98 -22.37 5.54
N ASN A 700 34.35 -21.38 4.71
CA ASN A 700 35.44 -21.44 3.75
C ASN A 700 35.35 -22.68 2.84
N GLY A 701 34.14 -22.94 2.35
CA GLY A 701 33.82 -24.12 1.56
C GLY A 701 34.37 -24.08 0.14
N GLY A 702 34.12 -25.17 -0.60
CA GLY A 702 34.42 -25.27 -2.02
C GLY A 702 35.90 -25.50 -2.38
N GLN A 703 36.17 -25.58 -3.68
CA GLN A 703 37.50 -25.79 -4.25
C GLN A 703 38.07 -24.48 -4.79
N VAL A 704 39.38 -24.29 -4.62
CA VAL A 704 40.10 -23.14 -5.18
C VAL A 704 40.34 -23.38 -6.66
N ALA A 705 39.60 -22.68 -7.53
CA ALA A 705 39.76 -22.86 -8.96
C ALA A 705 41.05 -22.17 -9.47
N PRO A 706 41.83 -22.79 -10.36
CA PRO A 706 43.12 -22.28 -10.81
C PRO A 706 42.98 -21.26 -11.96
N TRP A 707 42.09 -20.27 -11.83
CA TRP A 707 41.72 -19.38 -12.94
C TRP A 707 42.66 -18.19 -13.17
N ALA A 708 43.28 -17.68 -12.11
CA ALA A 708 44.30 -16.64 -12.22
C ALA A 708 45.36 -16.87 -11.16
N LYS A 709 46.63 -16.71 -11.53
CA LYS A 709 47.76 -16.70 -10.58
C LYS A 709 48.29 -15.29 -10.48
N ALA A 710 48.48 -14.80 -9.25
CA ALA A 710 49.23 -13.56 -9.06
C ALA A 710 50.64 -13.76 -9.63
N LYS A 711 51.11 -12.79 -10.42
CA LYS A 711 52.53 -12.75 -10.80
C LYS A 711 53.31 -12.63 -9.47
N PRO A 712 54.32 -13.47 -9.21
CA PRO A 712 55.08 -13.35 -7.97
C PRO A 712 55.58 -11.91 -7.88
N THR A 713 55.28 -11.24 -6.76
CA THR A 713 55.92 -9.97 -6.43
C THR A 713 57.42 -10.23 -6.53
N PRO A 714 58.19 -9.45 -7.31
CA PRO A 714 59.64 -9.64 -7.32
C PRO A 714 60.10 -9.57 -5.87
N THR A 715 60.71 -10.66 -5.39
CA THR A 715 61.45 -10.63 -4.13
C THR A 715 62.31 -9.38 -4.20
N PRO A 716 62.29 -8.47 -3.22
CA PRO A 716 63.21 -7.35 -3.24
C PRO A 716 64.61 -7.96 -3.40
N THR A 717 65.21 -7.79 -4.57
CA THR A 717 66.63 -8.04 -4.74
C THR A 717 67.27 -7.19 -3.66
N SER A 718 67.99 -7.82 -2.74
CA SER A 718 68.77 -7.11 -1.75
C SER A 718 69.66 -6.13 -2.51
N THR A 719 69.26 -4.87 -2.56
CA THR A 719 70.14 -3.79 -2.97
C THR A 719 71.32 -3.87 -2.00
N PRO A 720 72.57 -4.05 -2.47
CA PRO A 720 73.72 -4.06 -1.59
C PRO A 720 73.67 -2.76 -0.77
N THR A 721 73.69 -2.92 0.55
CA THR A 721 73.73 -1.81 1.49
C THR A 721 74.91 -0.91 1.12
N PRO A 722 74.72 0.42 0.93
CA PRO A 722 75.85 1.32 0.85
C PRO A 722 76.61 1.27 2.18
N THR A 723 77.83 0.77 2.15
CA THR A 723 78.78 0.81 3.27
C THR A 723 79.14 2.26 3.55
N ASN A 724 78.53 2.85 4.58
CA ASN A 724 79.03 4.09 5.16
C ASN A 724 80.20 3.75 6.12
N THR A 725 81.43 3.92 5.64
CA THR A 725 82.65 4.18 6.43
C THR A 725 82.51 5.54 7.15
N PRO A 726 83.35 5.94 8.15
CA PRO A 726 84.25 5.24 9.07
C PRO A 726 83.92 5.54 10.56
N THR A 727 84.46 4.75 11.49
CA THR A 727 84.47 5.08 12.93
C THR A 727 85.84 5.66 13.29
N CYS A 728 85.85 6.87 13.86
CA CYS A 728 87.05 7.51 14.41
C CYS A 728 87.65 6.67 15.56
N GLN A 729 88.93 6.32 15.45
CA GLN A 729 89.75 5.89 16.58
C GLN A 729 90.69 7.03 17.02
N PRO A 730 90.88 7.25 18.34
CA PRO A 730 91.89 8.16 18.85
C PRO A 730 93.27 7.48 18.90
N GLY A 731 94.29 8.22 18.45
CA GLY A 731 95.67 8.04 18.87
C GLY A 731 96.53 7.08 18.04
N GLN A 732 97.39 7.64 17.19
CA GLN A 732 98.84 7.42 17.19
C GLN A 732 99.47 8.40 16.18
N GLY A 733 100.30 9.32 16.68
CA GLY A 733 101.23 10.13 15.86
C GLY A 733 102.29 9.22 15.23
N GLN A 734 103.05 9.58 14.21
CA GLN A 734 103.76 10.82 13.81
C GLN A 734 104.42 10.48 12.43
N PRO A 735 105.32 11.28 11.83
CA PRO A 735 105.45 12.74 11.73
C PRO A 735 105.63 13.19 10.25
N GLY A 736 105.29 14.44 9.90
CA GLY A 736 105.61 14.91 8.54
C GLY A 736 105.16 16.32 8.19
N GLN A 737 105.95 17.30 8.64
CA GLN A 737 106.30 18.57 7.98
C GLN A 737 105.22 19.36 7.21
N GLY A 738 104.86 20.54 7.75
CA GLY A 738 104.19 21.60 6.99
C GLY A 738 103.53 22.64 7.89
N GLN A 739 104.21 23.78 8.05
CA GLN A 739 103.91 24.89 8.95
C GLN A 739 102.84 25.86 8.37
N PRO A 740 102.41 26.95 9.06
CA PRO A 740 101.02 27.15 9.46
C PRO A 740 100.36 28.41 8.86
N GLY A 741 99.03 28.44 8.77
CA GLY A 741 98.34 29.70 8.54
C GLY A 741 96.84 29.61 8.28
N GLN A 742 96.08 30.06 9.27
CA GLN A 742 94.71 30.58 9.17
C GLN A 742 93.54 29.58 9.17
N ARG A 743 92.87 29.57 10.33
CA ARG A 743 91.48 29.19 10.51
C ARG A 743 90.59 30.18 9.74
N PRO A 744 89.56 29.71 9.03
CA PRO A 744 88.22 30.06 9.49
C PRO A 744 87.24 28.90 9.46
N GLN A 745 86.23 29.08 10.31
CA GLN A 745 85.06 28.25 10.52
C GLN A 745 84.30 28.01 9.21
N ASN A 746 83.86 26.78 8.99
CA ASN A 746 82.61 26.44 8.28
C ASN A 746 82.30 24.96 8.50
N GLY A 747 81.61 24.65 9.59
CA GLY A 747 80.96 23.37 9.77
C GLY A 747 79.71 23.32 8.88
N CYS A 748 79.74 22.51 7.83
CA CYS A 748 78.50 22.11 7.14
C CYS A 748 77.63 21.33 8.14
N LYS A 749 76.57 21.98 8.63
CA LYS A 749 75.38 21.28 9.09
C LYS A 749 74.63 20.82 7.84
N SER A 750 74.62 19.52 7.60
CA SER A 750 73.64 18.91 6.69
C SER A 750 72.50 18.39 7.55
N GLU A 751 71.35 19.07 7.48
CA GLU A 751 70.09 18.56 8.01
C GLU A 751 69.63 17.40 7.15
N THR A 752 69.48 16.23 7.78
CA THR A 752 68.84 15.07 7.17
C THR A 752 67.32 15.26 7.27
N PRO A 753 66.54 15.14 6.18
CA PRO A 753 65.08 15.14 6.29
C PRO A 753 64.64 13.90 7.08
N LYS A 754 64.01 14.14 8.23
CA LYS A 754 63.36 13.10 9.04
C LYS A 754 62.23 12.46 8.22
N PRO A 755 62.07 11.13 8.21
CA PRO A 755 60.92 10.48 7.60
C PRO A 755 59.63 10.96 8.29
N THR A 756 58.65 11.40 7.50
CA THR A 756 57.29 11.65 7.99
C THR A 756 56.67 10.31 8.36
N GLU A 757 56.61 10.04 9.66
CA GLU A 757 55.82 8.94 10.22
C GLU A 757 54.34 9.13 9.82
N THR A 758 53.79 8.13 9.14
CA THR A 758 52.34 8.01 9.00
C THR A 758 51.80 7.55 10.35
N PRO A 759 50.89 8.29 11.00
CA PRO A 759 50.42 7.93 12.32
C PRO A 759 49.62 6.62 12.24
N THR A 760 50.12 5.60 12.91
CA THR A 760 49.34 4.44 13.30
C THR A 760 48.35 4.92 14.37
N ILE A 761 47.06 4.93 14.05
CA ILE A 761 46.02 5.32 15.00
C ILE A 761 45.85 4.18 16.01
N THR A 762 46.64 4.22 17.08
CA THR A 762 46.30 3.57 18.33
C THR A 762 45.09 4.32 18.91
N PRO A 763 44.02 3.65 19.40
CA PRO A 763 42.94 4.34 20.09
C PRO A 763 43.53 5.17 21.24
N PRO A 764 43.13 6.44 21.42
CA PRO A 764 43.61 7.25 22.52
C PRO A 764 43.32 6.58 23.86
N SER A 765 44.25 6.75 24.80
CA SER A 765 44.03 6.48 26.23
C SER A 765 42.71 7.12 26.68
N GLY A 766 42.03 6.53 27.67
CA GLY A 766 40.82 7.05 28.31
C GLY A 766 41.02 8.40 29.05
N ASP A 767 42.08 9.14 28.71
CA ASP A 767 42.44 10.46 29.24
C ASP A 767 42.16 11.58 28.23
N VAL A 768 41.59 11.28 27.06
CA VAL A 768 41.26 12.29 26.03
C VAL A 768 39.77 12.65 26.11
N PRO A 769 39.40 13.95 26.21
CA PRO A 769 38.00 14.36 26.30
C PRO A 769 37.22 14.09 25.01
N CYS A 770 35.96 13.68 25.15
CA CYS A 770 35.05 13.52 24.03
C CYS A 770 34.52 14.86 23.49
N ASN A 771 34.32 14.94 22.17
CA ASN A 771 33.46 15.97 21.59
C ASN A 771 31.97 15.59 21.72
N GLN A 772 31.06 16.47 21.27
CA GLN A 772 29.60 16.27 21.34
C GLN A 772 29.08 15.01 20.62
N TYR A 773 29.93 14.36 19.82
CA TYR A 773 29.63 13.14 19.08
C TYR A 773 30.40 11.92 19.62
N ASN A 774 30.95 11.98 20.84
CA ASN A 774 31.71 10.92 21.48
C ASN A 774 32.96 10.47 20.69
N MET A 775 33.65 11.44 20.10
CA MET A 775 34.85 11.24 19.29
C MET A 775 36.05 12.00 19.88
N PRO A 776 37.30 11.50 19.67
CA PRO A 776 37.67 10.27 18.97
C PRO A 776 37.26 8.98 19.73
N LEU A 777 37.12 7.85 19.04
CA LEU A 777 36.80 6.56 19.65
C LEU A 777 37.83 6.19 20.75
N GLY A 778 37.36 5.91 21.96
CA GLY A 778 38.21 5.70 23.15
C GLY A 778 38.34 6.93 24.05
N CYS A 779 37.75 8.07 23.67
CA CYS A 779 37.67 9.25 24.52
C CYS A 779 36.84 9.00 25.78
N ASN A 780 37.12 9.78 26.81
CA ASN A 780 36.40 9.78 28.08
C ASN A 780 35.38 10.93 28.11
N PRO A 781 34.08 10.61 28.23
CA PRO A 781 33.01 11.61 28.24
C PRO A 781 32.97 12.41 29.54
N ASP A 782 33.64 11.97 30.60
CA ASP A 782 33.69 12.64 31.90
C ASP A 782 34.80 13.70 31.99
N ILE A 783 35.64 13.83 30.95
CA ILE A 783 36.67 14.87 30.87
C ILE A 783 36.12 16.05 30.06
N PRO A 784 36.21 17.30 30.56
CA PRO A 784 35.68 18.48 29.87
C PRO A 784 36.41 18.72 28.53
N PRO A 785 35.69 19.00 27.42
CA PRO A 785 36.31 19.28 26.13
C PRO A 785 37.10 20.59 26.17
N THR A 786 38.17 20.69 25.36
CA THR A 786 39.03 21.87 25.28
C THR A 786 38.44 23.02 24.45
N GLY A 787 37.29 22.82 23.82
CA GLY A 787 36.57 23.81 22.99
C GLY A 787 35.24 24.26 23.60
N ASP A 788 34.18 24.37 22.80
CA ASP A 788 32.84 24.67 23.29
C ASP A 788 32.36 23.58 24.28
N LYS A 789 32.16 23.98 25.53
CA LYS A 789 31.73 23.11 26.63
C LYS A 789 30.25 23.27 26.97
N THR A 790 29.50 24.11 26.25
CA THR A 790 28.09 24.40 26.55
C THR A 790 27.21 23.15 26.50
N TRP A 791 27.42 22.28 25.50
CA TRP A 791 26.74 21.00 25.37
C TRP A 791 27.11 20.01 26.48
N TRP A 792 28.37 20.06 26.95
CA TRP A 792 28.89 19.18 27.99
C TRP A 792 28.33 19.59 29.36
N CYS A 793 28.35 20.89 29.67
CA CYS A 793 27.78 21.48 30.88
C CYS A 793 26.25 21.46 30.95
N ALA A 794 25.57 21.23 29.84
CA ALA A 794 24.10 21.06 29.81
C ALA A 794 23.66 19.69 30.34
N LYS A 795 24.58 18.71 30.46
CA LYS A 795 24.26 17.39 30.99
C LYS A 795 24.13 17.42 32.52
N PRO A 796 23.09 16.81 33.11
CA PRO A 796 22.88 16.78 34.56
C PRO A 796 24.11 16.33 35.37
N GLU A 797 24.82 15.32 34.86
CA GLU A 797 26.01 14.72 35.46
C GLU A 797 27.25 15.63 35.50
N HIS A 798 27.32 16.65 34.64
CA HIS A 798 28.47 17.57 34.56
C HIS A 798 28.12 19.01 35.00
N LYS A 799 26.87 19.28 35.36
CA LYS A 799 26.38 20.63 35.70
C LYS A 799 27.11 21.28 36.88
N ASN A 800 27.63 20.46 37.81
CA ASN A 800 28.36 20.92 39.00
C ASN A 800 29.88 20.87 38.82
N ASP A 801 30.37 20.43 37.66
CA ASP A 801 31.80 20.29 37.39
C ASP A 801 32.50 21.67 37.40
N PRO A 802 33.69 21.81 38.01
CA PRO A 802 34.43 23.08 38.04
C PRO A 802 34.65 23.71 36.66
N ALA A 803 34.79 22.91 35.60
CA ALA A 803 34.99 23.41 34.23
C ALA A 803 33.74 24.06 33.61
N CYS A 804 32.58 23.90 34.26
CA CYS A 804 31.30 24.52 33.88
C CYS A 804 30.99 25.81 34.65
N ARG A 805 31.83 26.18 35.62
CA ARG A 805 31.72 27.45 36.33
C ARG A 805 32.36 28.54 35.47
N LYS A 806 31.65 29.66 35.28
CA LYS A 806 32.23 30.82 34.58
C LYS A 806 33.33 31.40 35.46
N ASP A 807 34.54 31.57 34.92
CA ASP A 807 35.61 32.29 35.59
C ASP A 807 35.10 33.68 36.01
N GLY A 808 34.97 33.91 37.32
CA GLY A 808 34.66 35.22 37.90
C GLY A 808 33.37 35.39 38.72
N ASP A 809 32.64 34.34 39.09
CA ASP A 809 31.53 34.46 40.05
C ASP A 809 31.93 34.01 41.47
N PRO A 810 32.14 34.93 42.44
CA PRO A 810 32.53 34.59 43.81
C PRO A 810 31.36 34.11 44.68
N THR A 811 30.15 33.90 44.14
CA THR A 811 28.96 33.66 44.96
C THR A 811 28.20 32.38 44.60
N ALA A 812 28.77 31.23 44.99
CA ALA A 812 27.98 30.00 45.14
C ALA A 812 28.59 29.04 46.17
N ASN A 813 28.74 29.51 47.41
CA ASN A 813 28.64 28.66 48.59
C ASN A 813 27.26 28.93 49.21
N ASN A 814 26.31 28.02 48.96
CA ASN A 814 25.26 27.58 49.88
C ASN A 814 24.43 26.47 49.24
#